data_AF-A0A5R8WM21-F1
#
_entry.id   AF-A0A5R8WM21-F1
#
_cell.length_a   1.000
_cell.length_b   1.000
_cell.length_c   1.000
_cell.angle_alpha   90.00
_cell.angle_beta   90.00
_cell.angle_gamma   90.00
#
_symmetry.space_group_name_H-M   'P 1'
#
loop_
_entity.id
_entity.type
_entity.pdbx_description
1 polymer ?
#
loop_
_entity_poly.entity_id
_entity_poly.type
_entity_poly.pdbx_seq_one_letter_code
_entity_poly.pdbx_strand_id
1 'polypeptide(L)'
;MGLALSAAPWPVAVYAQKPKVERPLPPLSEGKDHQLVYVADAQGNRVPDFSTCGYAASEKAIPLVPVRVVVPLKQGDATARIQAALDYVAALPADKATGLRGAVLLEKGTYDVAGGLLIRASGVVLRGSGMGEDGTVLLGSGLDRQTLIRIIGRDDRQLDKAVAVTDAYVPVGANQLKLAGHGLKAGDMVLVRRPSTKEWIQALGTETFGGGISALGWKPGQRDLTWDRQVVSVQGDVVTLDAPLTTALEAQYGSGTVQPYRWAGRISQVGVENLRCRSAFDAQNPKDEAHRWMGVTLENVADAWVRQVAFEHFAGSAVAAFESAKRVTVEDCLSLAPVSEVGGQRRNAFFTAGQQTLFQRLYSEQGYHDFAAGFCAAGPNAFVQCQSRESLGFSGAVDSWASGLLFDLVNIDGNALSLANRGQDGQGAGWTAANSVVYQSTAARIDLPKPPTAQNWAFGTWAQFQGDGYWGESNNSINPRSLFYAQLAERLGGKTAVQPQLLALPTEASSSPSVAVAQELTAQAKQPAPQLIDWIRQAPQRQPISTSTNGAKGLDQLKIKAPAPAPTLAPLRVQNGVLVRGSVVQTGSRGSVPWWNGSSRPYGIGQAKPAITRYVPGRTGRGYTDDLTALTDSMQARHQIGMEQNYALWYERRRDDHERVRRMDGDVWPPFYELPFARSGQGAGYDGLSKYDLTKYNPWYWGRLREFAQLADQKGLVLVHQNYFQHNIIEAGAHYADFPWRPANNVNNTGFPEPPNYAGDKRIFMAEQFYDVTHPARRALHRAYIRQCLNNFTDNSGVIQLIGEEFTGPLPFVQFWLDTIKEWEQETGKNVLIGLSTTKDVQDAILADPARAAVVDIIDIRYWHYQADGAAYAPAGGQNLAPRQHARLLKPKASSFEQVYRAVREYRQQFPDKAVLYSGDGADKFGWAVLLAGGSLPDVPAVPSQEFLAAVARMKPAEQAAAVAKQWQLVNPGQGYIRYCEPTAATQLDLRQESGAFRVQWLDAKDGHLLGKAQKVKGGQVLDLKNPQAAPAILWVDKG
;
A
#
# COMPACT_ATOMS: atom_id res chain seq x y z
N MET A 1 100.79 37.15 -11.84
CA MET A 1 100.51 37.15 -10.38
C MET A 1 99.34 38.09 -10.16
N GLY A 2 98.19 37.76 -9.61
CA GLY A 2 97.62 36.57 -8.99
C GLY A 2 96.24 37.03 -8.49
N LEU A 3 95.20 36.23 -8.71
CA LEU A 3 93.78 36.60 -8.60
C LEU A 3 93.38 37.24 -7.26
N ALA A 4 92.60 38.33 -7.32
CA ALA A 4 91.79 38.81 -6.21
C ALA A 4 90.35 38.29 -6.39
N LEU A 5 89.92 37.37 -5.53
CA LEU A 5 88.55 36.87 -5.45
C LEU A 5 87.87 37.43 -4.20
N SER A 6 86.68 37.98 -4.45
CA SER A 6 85.80 38.68 -3.53
C SER A 6 85.12 37.76 -2.53
N ALA A 7 85.04 38.18 -1.27
CA ALA A 7 84.13 37.63 -0.27
C ALA A 7 83.10 38.71 0.09
N ALA A 8 81.87 38.54 -0.39
CA ALA A 8 80.70 39.31 0.05
C ALA A 8 80.01 38.56 1.21
N PRO A 9 79.56 39.25 2.28
CA PRO A 9 78.84 38.62 3.37
C PRO A 9 77.42 38.24 2.91
N TRP A 10 77.01 37.01 3.20
CA TRP A 10 75.65 36.52 2.97
C TRP A 10 74.68 37.20 3.96
N PRO A 11 73.51 37.67 3.52
CA PRO A 11 72.49 38.18 4.43
C PRO A 11 71.84 37.01 5.17
N VAL A 12 71.79 37.12 6.50
CA VAL A 12 70.97 36.25 7.35
C VAL A 12 69.51 36.58 7.05
N ALA A 13 68.84 35.71 6.29
CA ALA A 13 67.41 35.78 6.07
C ALA A 13 66.69 35.37 7.37
N VAL A 14 66.15 36.35 8.08
CA VAL A 14 65.18 36.12 9.16
C VAL A 14 63.90 35.60 8.53
N TYR A 15 63.66 34.28 8.61
CA TYR A 15 62.36 33.71 8.29
C TYR A 15 61.35 34.20 9.33
N ALA A 16 60.55 35.20 8.98
CA ALA A 16 59.33 35.52 9.72
C ALA A 16 58.46 34.25 9.79
N GLN A 17 58.16 33.78 11.01
CA GLN A 17 57.18 32.73 11.23
C GLN A 17 55.88 33.13 10.53
N LYS A 18 55.41 32.34 9.56
CA LYS A 18 54.07 32.51 8.98
C LYS A 18 53.08 32.58 10.15
N PRO A 19 52.16 33.57 10.19
CA PRO A 19 51.15 33.62 11.24
C PRO A 19 50.44 32.27 11.28
N LYS A 20 50.37 31.68 12.48
CA LYS A 20 49.74 30.39 12.72
C LYS A 20 48.25 30.57 12.39
N VAL A 21 47.86 30.20 11.17
CA VAL A 21 46.45 30.16 10.78
C VAL A 21 45.80 29.13 11.68
N GLU A 22 44.98 29.58 12.63
CA GLU A 22 44.18 28.68 13.45
C GLU A 22 43.29 27.87 12.52
N ARG A 23 43.48 26.54 12.54
CA ARG A 23 42.61 25.64 11.78
C ARG A 23 41.21 25.77 12.38
N PRO A 24 40.15 25.94 11.57
CA PRO A 24 38.79 25.93 12.08
C PRO A 24 38.55 24.66 12.88
N LEU A 25 37.91 24.78 14.05
CA LEU A 25 37.55 23.61 14.84
C LEU A 25 36.56 22.73 14.04
N PRO A 26 36.71 21.40 14.07
CA PRO A 26 35.78 20.50 13.40
C PRO A 26 34.37 20.60 14.03
N PRO A 27 33.29 20.34 13.27
CA PRO A 27 31.90 20.38 13.77
C PRO A 27 31.65 19.44 14.97
N LEU A 28 32.44 18.37 15.05
CA LEU A 28 32.45 17.41 16.14
C LEU A 28 33.90 16.95 16.37
N SER A 29 34.33 16.89 17.63
CA SER A 29 35.62 16.31 18.03
C SER A 29 35.59 15.75 19.45
N GLU A 30 36.61 14.99 19.81
CA GLU A 30 36.84 14.53 21.17
C GLU A 30 37.63 15.59 21.97
N GLY A 31 37.13 15.94 23.15
CA GLY A 31 37.76 16.87 24.09
C GLY A 31 38.80 16.22 25.02
N LYS A 32 39.40 17.02 25.90
CA LYS A 32 40.49 16.59 26.81
C LYS A 32 40.10 15.51 27.83
N ASP A 33 38.80 15.29 28.05
CA ASP A 33 38.23 14.32 29.00
C ASP A 33 37.36 13.25 28.31
N HIS A 34 37.61 12.94 27.02
CA HIS A 34 36.80 12.02 26.20
C HIS A 34 35.33 12.44 26.01
N GLN A 35 34.98 13.69 26.34
CA GLN A 35 33.66 14.28 26.08
C GLN A 35 33.56 14.77 24.64
N LEU A 36 32.35 14.76 24.07
CA LEU A 36 32.11 15.27 22.73
C LEU A 36 32.08 16.80 22.74
N VAL A 37 32.83 17.43 21.82
CA VAL A 37 32.83 18.87 21.62
C VAL A 37 32.10 19.19 20.33
N TYR A 38 31.00 19.93 20.46
CA TYR A 38 30.17 20.37 19.33
C TYR A 38 30.49 21.81 18.95
N VAL A 39 30.77 22.03 17.66
CA VAL A 39 30.96 23.37 17.10
C VAL A 39 29.77 23.70 16.22
N ALA A 40 28.99 24.70 16.63
CA ALA A 40 27.88 25.19 15.85
C ALA A 40 28.36 26.06 14.68
N ASP A 41 27.63 26.04 13.57
CA ASP A 41 27.85 26.97 12.47
C ASP A 41 27.36 28.40 12.81
N ALA A 42 27.51 29.33 11.86
CA ALA A 42 27.13 30.73 12.06
C ALA A 42 25.63 30.95 12.34
N GLN A 43 24.75 30.00 12.01
CA GLN A 43 23.31 30.04 12.28
C GLN A 43 22.93 29.24 13.54
N GLY A 44 23.91 28.63 14.21
CA GLY A 44 23.71 27.82 15.40
C GLY A 44 23.44 26.33 15.13
N ASN A 45 23.52 25.89 13.87
CA ASN A 45 23.32 24.48 13.53
C ASN A 45 24.49 23.63 14.02
N ARG A 46 24.20 22.44 14.54
CA ARG A 46 25.23 21.48 14.97
C ARG A 46 24.84 20.06 14.62
N VAL A 47 25.81 19.15 14.74
CA VAL A 47 25.57 17.69 14.64
C VAL A 47 24.47 17.29 15.63
N PRO A 48 23.37 16.64 15.19
CA PRO A 48 22.28 16.26 16.08
C PRO A 48 22.69 15.28 17.19
N ASP A 49 21.95 15.29 18.30
CA ASP A 49 22.03 14.25 19.33
C ASP A 49 21.11 13.07 18.97
N PHE A 50 21.70 11.90 18.77
CA PHE A 50 21.01 10.66 18.40
C PHE A 50 20.71 9.75 19.59
N SER A 51 21.14 10.11 20.81
CA SER A 51 21.04 9.26 22.00
C SER A 51 19.61 8.99 22.49
N THR A 52 18.61 9.65 21.91
CA THR A 52 17.18 9.44 22.21
C THR A 52 16.53 8.39 21.31
N CYS A 53 17.28 7.79 20.38
CA CYS A 53 16.81 6.67 19.57
C CYS A 53 16.64 5.39 20.39
N GLY A 54 15.63 4.59 20.04
CA GLY A 54 15.37 3.28 20.64
C GLY A 54 14.26 3.25 21.69
N TYR A 55 13.92 2.04 22.13
CA TYR A 55 12.96 1.74 23.18
C TYR A 55 13.16 2.66 24.39
N ALA A 56 12.08 3.31 24.85
CA ALA A 56 12.10 4.23 25.99
C ALA A 56 13.23 5.29 25.89
N ALA A 57 13.52 5.74 24.65
CA ALA A 57 14.58 6.70 24.35
C ALA A 57 15.97 6.25 24.85
N SER A 58 16.23 4.94 24.89
CA SER A 58 17.45 4.34 25.45
C SER A 58 17.73 4.66 26.93
N GLU A 59 16.73 5.13 27.68
CA GLU A 59 16.85 5.39 29.12
C GLU A 59 16.65 4.13 29.95
N LYS A 60 16.01 3.11 29.38
CA LYS A 60 15.69 1.84 30.03
C LYS A 60 16.09 0.68 29.14
N ALA A 61 16.57 -0.40 29.76
CA ALA A 61 16.74 -1.67 29.07
C ALA A 61 15.38 -2.23 28.64
N ILE A 62 15.35 -2.99 27.55
CA ILE A 62 14.16 -3.72 27.12
C ILE A 62 13.77 -4.74 28.19
N PRO A 63 12.51 -4.71 28.70
CA PRO A 63 12.12 -5.51 29.86
C PRO A 63 12.12 -7.01 29.58
N LEU A 64 12.35 -7.81 30.63
CA LEU A 64 12.08 -9.24 30.61
C LEU A 64 10.62 -9.49 31.01
N VAL A 65 9.78 -9.69 30.01
CA VAL A 65 8.32 -9.80 30.22
C VAL A 65 7.95 -11.22 30.72
N PRO A 66 7.18 -11.37 31.81
CA PRO A 66 6.75 -12.69 32.28
C PRO A 66 5.83 -13.42 31.28
N VAL A 67 6.04 -14.73 31.12
CA VAL A 67 5.16 -15.57 30.30
C VAL A 67 3.80 -15.74 30.99
N ARG A 68 2.71 -15.54 30.23
CA ARG A 68 1.33 -15.70 30.73
C ARG A 68 0.58 -16.84 30.07
N VAL A 69 0.94 -17.17 28.84
CA VAL A 69 0.37 -18.28 28.09
C VAL A 69 1.46 -18.98 27.29
N VAL A 70 1.38 -20.30 27.24
CA VAL A 70 2.25 -21.17 26.45
C VAL A 70 1.44 -21.78 25.32
N VAL A 71 1.92 -21.66 24.09
CA VAL A 71 1.33 -22.31 22.92
C VAL A 71 2.17 -23.54 22.60
N PRO A 72 1.65 -24.76 22.82
CA PRO A 72 2.35 -25.97 22.44
C PRO A 72 2.26 -26.21 20.94
N LEU A 73 3.28 -26.86 20.41
CA LEU A 73 3.32 -27.26 19.00
C LEU A 73 2.23 -28.29 18.70
N LYS A 74 1.47 -28.05 17.63
CA LYS A 74 0.50 -29.00 17.08
C LYS A 74 0.59 -28.99 15.56
N GLN A 75 0.22 -30.12 14.96
CA GLN A 75 0.13 -30.26 13.52
C GLN A 75 -0.97 -29.38 12.93
N GLY A 76 -0.73 -28.82 11.74
CA GLY A 76 -1.67 -27.97 11.01
C GLY A 76 -1.41 -26.47 11.21
N ASP A 77 -2.26 -25.64 10.60
CA ASP A 77 -2.14 -24.18 10.66
C ASP A 77 -2.31 -23.65 12.10
N ALA A 78 -1.27 -23.03 12.62
CA ALA A 78 -1.20 -22.46 13.95
C ALA A 78 -1.71 -21.01 14.02
N THR A 79 -2.08 -20.39 12.89
CA THR A 79 -2.50 -18.97 12.83
C THR A 79 -3.54 -18.63 13.89
N ALA A 80 -4.67 -19.33 13.91
CA ALA A 80 -5.76 -19.05 14.85
C ALA A 80 -5.36 -19.32 16.32
N ARG A 81 -4.52 -20.33 16.57
CA ARG A 81 -4.06 -20.70 17.91
C ARG A 81 -3.14 -19.63 18.50
N ILE A 82 -2.18 -19.16 17.71
CA ILE A 82 -1.25 -18.10 18.13
C ILE A 82 -2.00 -16.78 18.28
N GLN A 83 -2.90 -16.44 17.34
CA GLN A 83 -3.71 -15.22 17.46
C GLN A 83 -4.57 -15.24 18.73
N ALA A 84 -5.22 -16.36 19.05
CA ALA A 84 -6.01 -16.47 20.27
C ALA A 84 -5.17 -16.34 21.56
N ALA A 85 -3.91 -16.79 21.53
CA ALA A 85 -2.98 -16.59 22.65
C ALA A 85 -2.62 -15.10 22.83
N LEU A 86 -2.37 -14.38 21.72
CA LEU A 86 -2.13 -12.94 21.72
C LEU A 86 -3.35 -12.18 22.24
N ASP A 87 -4.54 -12.54 21.77
CA ASP A 87 -5.81 -11.93 22.18
C ASP A 87 -6.10 -12.18 23.67
N TYR A 88 -5.79 -13.38 24.17
CA TYR A 88 -5.89 -13.69 25.60
C TYR A 88 -4.98 -12.80 26.44
N VAL A 89 -3.70 -12.66 26.07
CA VAL A 89 -2.77 -11.79 26.80
C VAL A 89 -3.18 -10.33 26.69
N ALA A 90 -3.69 -9.89 25.54
CA ALA A 90 -4.24 -8.56 25.34
C ALA A 90 -5.42 -8.25 26.28
N ALA A 91 -6.18 -9.25 26.69
CA ALA A 91 -7.30 -9.11 27.62
C ALA A 91 -6.88 -9.08 29.11
N LEU A 92 -5.66 -9.51 29.46
CA LEU A 92 -5.19 -9.49 30.85
C LEU A 92 -4.97 -8.07 31.36
N PRO A 93 -5.20 -7.77 32.65
CA PRO A 93 -4.86 -6.46 33.21
C PRO A 93 -3.39 -6.11 32.98
N ALA A 94 -3.14 -4.87 32.53
CA ALA A 94 -1.77 -4.37 32.45
C ALA A 94 -1.22 -4.11 33.86
N ASP A 95 0.05 -4.43 34.07
CA ASP A 95 0.80 -4.05 35.25
C ASP A 95 0.87 -2.52 35.36
N LYS A 96 0.55 -1.98 36.55
CA LYS A 96 0.40 -0.53 36.75
C LYS A 96 1.72 0.23 36.65
N ALA A 97 2.85 -0.41 36.95
CA ALA A 97 4.16 0.23 36.95
C ALA A 97 4.81 0.21 35.56
N THR A 98 4.63 -0.88 34.82
CA THR A 98 5.33 -1.14 33.55
C THR A 98 4.45 -1.03 32.32
N GLY A 99 3.12 -1.14 32.47
CA GLY A 99 2.18 -1.22 31.34
C GLY A 99 2.16 -2.57 30.63
N LEU A 100 2.91 -3.57 31.12
CA LEU A 100 3.02 -4.90 30.54
C LEU A 100 1.84 -5.80 30.93
N ARG A 101 1.31 -6.58 30.00
CA ARG A 101 0.29 -7.62 30.25
C ARG A 101 0.94 -9.00 30.36
N GLY A 102 1.89 -9.29 29.46
CA GLY A 102 2.63 -10.54 29.47
C GLY A 102 3.18 -10.96 28.11
N ALA A 103 3.89 -12.07 28.12
CA ALA A 103 4.38 -12.73 26.92
C ALA A 103 3.55 -13.98 26.58
N VAL A 104 3.31 -14.18 25.29
CA VAL A 104 2.94 -15.46 24.67
C VAL A 104 4.24 -16.19 24.38
N LEU A 105 4.45 -17.35 25.00
CA LEU A 105 5.60 -18.21 24.70
C LEU A 105 5.17 -19.30 23.71
N LEU A 106 5.87 -19.39 22.59
CA LEU A 106 5.80 -20.53 21.68
C LEU A 106 6.88 -21.53 22.09
N GLU A 107 6.49 -22.81 22.24
CA GLU A 107 7.45 -23.88 22.47
C GLU A 107 8.35 -24.09 21.24
N LYS A 108 9.40 -24.90 21.38
CA LYS A 108 10.30 -25.25 20.25
C LYS A 108 9.56 -25.98 19.14
N GLY A 109 10.05 -25.81 17.91
CA GLY A 109 9.53 -26.44 16.70
C GLY A 109 8.97 -25.46 15.67
N THR A 110 8.45 -26.00 14.58
CA THR A 110 7.99 -25.25 13.40
C THR A 110 6.48 -25.12 13.39
N TYR A 111 5.98 -23.89 13.50
CA TYR A 111 4.57 -23.55 13.42
C TYR A 111 4.25 -23.08 12.01
N ASP A 112 3.39 -23.80 11.30
CA ASP A 112 2.80 -23.33 10.06
C ASP A 112 1.86 -22.16 10.34
N VAL A 113 2.05 -21.04 9.66
CA VAL A 113 1.21 -19.83 9.77
C VAL A 113 0.72 -19.46 8.38
N ALA A 114 -0.48 -19.94 8.02
CA ALA A 114 -1.09 -19.68 6.72
C ALA A 114 -1.72 -18.27 6.62
N GLY A 115 -2.02 -17.61 7.74
CA GLY A 115 -2.47 -16.22 7.80
C GLY A 115 -1.38 -15.24 8.24
N GLY A 116 -1.74 -14.16 8.93
CA GLY A 116 -0.81 -13.24 9.58
C GLY A 116 -1.16 -13.07 11.05
N LEU A 117 -0.17 -12.73 11.88
CA LEU A 117 -0.32 -12.52 13.31
C LEU A 117 -0.41 -11.03 13.63
N LEU A 118 -1.37 -10.65 14.47
CA LEU A 118 -1.67 -9.25 14.79
C LEU A 118 -1.50 -9.00 16.29
N ILE A 119 -0.69 -7.99 16.63
CA ILE A 119 -0.54 -7.46 17.99
C ILE A 119 -1.16 -6.06 18.02
N ARG A 120 -2.33 -5.94 18.65
CA ARG A 120 -3.17 -4.71 18.63
C ARG A 120 -3.36 -4.03 19.98
N ALA A 121 -2.69 -4.52 21.02
CA ALA A 121 -2.83 -4.01 22.39
C ALA A 121 -1.46 -3.77 23.03
N SER A 122 -1.37 -2.73 23.87
CA SER A 122 -0.17 -2.45 24.66
C SER A 122 0.15 -3.58 25.63
N GLY A 123 1.44 -3.76 25.92
CA GLY A 123 1.93 -4.69 26.94
C GLY A 123 2.01 -6.16 26.50
N VAL A 124 1.88 -6.45 25.21
CA VAL A 124 1.83 -7.82 24.67
C VAL A 124 3.13 -8.15 23.93
N VAL A 125 3.74 -9.28 24.27
CA VAL A 125 4.97 -9.76 23.64
C VAL A 125 4.75 -11.14 23.02
N LEU A 126 5.23 -11.33 21.79
CA LEU A 126 5.37 -12.64 21.17
C LEU A 126 6.80 -13.13 21.35
N ARG A 127 6.97 -14.26 22.06
CA ARG A 127 8.27 -14.84 22.40
C ARG A 127 8.37 -16.27 21.89
N GLY A 128 9.47 -16.61 21.23
CA GLY A 128 9.84 -18.01 20.96
C GLY A 128 10.83 -18.59 21.97
N SER A 129 11.27 -19.80 21.67
CA SER A 129 12.21 -20.58 22.48
C SER A 129 13.63 -20.66 21.89
N GLY A 130 14.02 -19.68 21.07
CA GLY A 130 15.33 -19.58 20.43
C GLY A 130 15.22 -19.16 18.96
N MET A 131 16.18 -18.36 18.48
CA MET A 131 16.24 -17.91 17.07
C MET A 131 17.02 -18.84 16.12
N GLY A 132 17.64 -19.91 16.64
CA GLY A 132 18.29 -20.94 15.83
C GLY A 132 17.31 -21.97 15.26
N GLU A 133 17.79 -22.90 14.45
CA GLU A 133 16.98 -23.98 13.85
C GLU A 133 16.29 -24.86 14.92
N ASP A 134 16.98 -25.17 16.02
CA ASP A 134 16.43 -25.98 17.13
C ASP A 134 15.51 -25.18 18.08
N GLY A 135 15.23 -23.92 17.73
CA GLY A 135 14.40 -22.99 18.49
C GLY A 135 12.92 -23.04 18.07
N THR A 136 12.28 -21.87 18.03
CA THR A 136 10.93 -21.72 17.48
C THR A 136 11.02 -21.15 16.07
N VAL A 137 10.43 -21.84 15.10
CA VAL A 137 10.30 -21.37 13.73
C VAL A 137 8.83 -21.03 13.44
N LEU A 138 8.56 -19.78 13.10
CA LEU A 138 7.30 -19.36 12.49
C LEU A 138 7.45 -19.46 10.96
N LEU A 139 6.87 -20.50 10.38
CA LEU A 139 6.86 -20.71 8.94
C LEU A 139 5.62 -20.03 8.34
N GLY A 140 5.81 -18.86 7.74
CA GLY A 140 4.79 -18.19 6.94
C GLY A 140 4.49 -19.03 5.70
N SER A 141 3.44 -19.84 5.77
CA SER A 141 3.03 -20.76 4.72
C SER A 141 1.98 -20.13 3.80
N GLY A 142 1.72 -20.77 2.65
CA GLY A 142 0.76 -20.29 1.66
C GLY A 142 1.34 -19.29 0.65
N LEU A 143 0.50 -18.86 -0.29
CA LEU A 143 0.89 -18.05 -1.46
C LEU A 143 0.58 -16.55 -1.30
N ASP A 144 0.17 -16.12 -0.11
CA ASP A 144 -0.15 -14.72 0.15
C ASP A 144 1.10 -13.92 0.52
N ARG A 145 1.09 -12.64 0.16
CA ARG A 145 2.13 -11.64 0.38
C ARG A 145 1.97 -10.86 1.68
N GLN A 146 0.95 -11.18 2.49
CA GLN A 146 0.72 -10.56 3.80
C GLN A 146 1.97 -10.62 4.69
N THR A 147 2.15 -9.61 5.53
CA THR A 147 3.15 -9.61 6.61
C THR A 147 2.91 -10.75 7.60
N LEU A 148 3.97 -11.44 8.02
CA LEU A 148 3.88 -12.54 8.98
C LEU A 148 3.44 -12.05 10.38
N ILE A 149 4.06 -10.99 10.91
CA ILE A 149 3.69 -10.38 12.19
C ILE A 149 3.51 -8.87 12.04
N ARG A 150 2.34 -8.34 12.40
CA ARG A 150 2.06 -6.89 12.41
C ARG A 150 1.82 -6.40 13.83
N ILE A 151 2.59 -5.42 14.26
CA ILE A 151 2.36 -4.64 15.47
C ILE A 151 1.64 -3.37 15.03
N ILE A 152 0.34 -3.27 15.32
CA ILE A 152 -0.49 -2.20 14.77
C ILE A 152 -1.50 -1.67 15.79
N GLY A 153 -1.28 -0.42 16.23
CA GLY A 153 -2.27 0.37 16.95
C GLY A 153 -3.33 0.97 16.02
N ARG A 154 -4.29 1.71 16.59
CA ARG A 154 -5.28 2.46 15.79
C ARG A 154 -4.81 3.90 15.58
N ASP A 155 -4.99 4.43 14.38
CA ASP A 155 -4.77 5.85 14.07
C ASP A 155 -6.04 6.66 14.40
N ASP A 156 -6.37 6.75 15.70
CA ASP A 156 -7.48 7.55 16.24
C ASP A 156 -6.96 8.85 16.91
N ARG A 157 -5.84 9.37 16.39
CA ARG A 157 -5.17 10.57 16.89
C ARG A 157 -6.08 11.80 16.78
N GLN A 158 -6.23 12.52 17.88
CA GLN A 158 -6.93 13.79 17.98
C GLN A 158 -5.91 14.93 18.06
N LEU A 159 -6.08 15.93 17.22
CA LEU A 159 -5.17 17.09 17.12
C LEU A 159 -5.86 18.34 17.67
N ASP A 160 -5.18 19.08 18.53
CA ASP A 160 -5.62 20.39 19.02
C ASP A 160 -5.20 21.51 18.06
N LYS A 161 -5.49 22.77 18.41
CA LYS A 161 -5.07 23.93 17.60
C LYS A 161 -3.54 24.03 17.54
N ALA A 162 -3.01 24.19 16.32
CA ALA A 162 -1.60 24.45 16.12
C ALA A 162 -1.21 25.86 16.62
N VAL A 163 -0.05 25.96 17.27
CA VAL A 163 0.58 27.19 17.74
C VAL A 163 1.79 27.48 16.86
N ALA A 164 1.94 28.73 16.42
CA ALA A 164 3.07 29.12 15.58
C ALA A 164 4.36 29.23 16.40
N VAL A 165 5.47 28.82 15.80
CA VAL A 165 6.81 29.12 16.30
C VAL A 165 7.14 30.58 15.98
N THR A 166 7.64 31.31 16.98
CA THR A 166 7.93 32.74 16.85
C THR A 166 9.42 33.05 16.67
N ASP A 167 10.30 32.07 16.83
CA ASP A 167 11.71 32.23 16.48
C ASP A 167 11.84 32.53 14.98
N ALA A 168 12.70 33.49 14.64
CA ALA A 168 13.06 33.74 13.23
C ALA A 168 13.84 32.56 12.64
N TYR A 169 14.61 31.86 13.48
CA TYR A 169 15.40 30.70 13.14
C TYR A 169 15.54 29.77 14.35
N VAL A 170 15.12 28.52 14.22
CA VAL A 170 15.43 27.43 15.17
C VAL A 170 16.49 26.54 14.52
N PRO A 171 17.69 26.39 15.13
CA PRO A 171 18.78 25.67 14.51
C PRO A 171 18.60 24.14 14.51
N VAL A 172 19.30 23.47 13.59
CA VAL A 172 19.48 22.02 13.63
C VAL A 172 20.15 21.62 14.94
N GLY A 173 19.55 20.67 15.64
CA GLY A 173 20.03 20.22 16.95
C GLY A 173 19.42 20.96 18.15
N ALA A 174 18.58 21.98 17.94
CA ALA A 174 17.83 22.60 19.03
C ALA A 174 16.69 21.70 19.55
N ASN A 175 16.45 21.77 20.84
CA ASN A 175 15.30 21.19 21.53
C ASN A 175 14.43 22.26 22.22
N GLN A 176 14.74 23.55 22.04
CA GLN A 176 13.98 24.66 22.60
C GLN A 176 13.37 25.50 21.50
N LEU A 177 12.09 25.89 21.69
CA LEU A 177 11.31 26.69 20.75
C LEU A 177 10.57 27.79 21.52
N LYS A 178 10.41 28.97 20.92
CA LYS A 178 9.52 30.03 21.40
C LYS A 178 8.17 29.95 20.72
N LEU A 179 7.11 29.92 21.52
CA LEU A 179 5.72 29.89 21.07
C LEU A 179 4.94 31.03 21.72
N ALA A 180 4.19 31.82 20.96
CA ALA A 180 3.34 32.85 21.54
C ALA A 180 1.99 32.29 22.02
N GLY A 181 1.62 32.59 23.27
CA GLY A 181 0.26 32.38 23.79
C GLY A 181 -0.18 30.91 23.83
N HIS A 182 0.74 30.00 24.17
CA HIS A 182 0.44 28.56 24.24
C HIS A 182 -0.12 28.12 25.59
N GLY A 183 -0.89 27.02 25.60
CA GLY A 183 -1.39 26.36 26.82
C GLY A 183 -0.63 25.09 27.22
N LEU A 184 0.51 24.82 26.59
CA LEU A 184 1.32 23.61 26.83
C LEU A 184 1.90 23.55 28.24
N LYS A 185 2.06 22.33 28.75
CA LYS A 185 2.77 22.00 29.99
C LYS A 185 3.68 20.79 29.80
N ALA A 186 4.61 20.58 30.74
CA ALA A 186 5.41 19.37 30.80
C ALA A 186 4.52 18.11 30.73
N GLY A 187 4.94 17.13 29.94
CA GLY A 187 4.22 15.89 29.66
C GLY A 187 3.28 15.93 28.45
N ASP A 188 2.91 17.12 27.94
CA ASP A 188 2.07 17.21 26.75
C ASP A 188 2.79 16.62 25.52
N MET A 189 2.05 15.81 24.76
CA MET A 189 2.50 15.28 23.48
C MET A 189 2.18 16.28 22.36
N VAL A 190 3.18 16.56 21.53
CA VAL A 190 3.08 17.56 20.45
C VAL A 190 3.66 17.03 19.15
N LEU A 191 3.09 17.49 18.04
CA LEU A 191 3.66 17.38 16.71
C LEU A 191 4.30 18.73 16.36
N VAL A 192 5.61 18.73 16.10
CA VAL A 192 6.28 19.90 15.53
C VAL A 192 6.31 19.72 14.02
N ARG A 193 5.68 20.61 13.25
CA ARG A 193 5.59 20.50 11.79
C ARG A 193 6.38 21.62 11.12
N ARG A 194 7.27 21.24 10.21
CA ARG A 194 7.91 22.15 9.24
C ARG A 194 7.20 21.99 7.89
N PRO A 195 6.62 23.06 7.33
CA PRO A 195 5.99 23.00 6.02
C PRO A 195 7.03 22.90 4.89
N SER A 196 6.65 22.26 3.78
CA SER A 196 7.38 22.29 2.51
C SER A 196 6.79 23.40 1.64
N THR A 197 7.26 24.63 1.81
CA THR A 197 6.76 25.79 1.04
C THR A 197 7.31 25.79 -0.38
N LYS A 198 6.69 26.60 -1.25
CA LYS A 198 7.17 26.78 -2.64
C LYS A 198 8.60 27.33 -2.66
N GLU A 199 8.89 28.31 -1.81
CA GLU A 199 10.18 28.99 -1.70
C GLU A 199 11.29 28.02 -1.28
N TRP A 200 10.97 27.08 -0.38
CA TRP A 200 11.91 26.04 0.01
C TRP A 200 12.18 25.03 -1.11
N ILE A 201 11.12 24.59 -1.80
CA ILE A 201 11.23 23.68 -2.95
C ILE A 201 12.08 24.31 -4.07
N GLN A 202 11.90 25.61 -4.29
CA GLN A 202 12.70 26.42 -5.22
C GLN A 202 14.17 26.49 -4.82
N ALA A 203 14.45 26.78 -3.55
CA ALA A 203 15.81 26.81 -3.01
C ALA A 203 16.52 25.46 -3.17
N LEU A 204 15.78 24.36 -3.14
CA LEU A 204 16.30 23.01 -3.35
C LEU A 204 16.46 22.60 -4.82
N GLY A 205 15.89 23.36 -5.77
CA GLY A 205 15.87 23.02 -7.18
C GLY A 205 15.07 21.76 -7.51
N THR A 206 13.99 21.49 -6.76
CA THR A 206 13.22 20.22 -6.87
C THR A 206 11.83 20.37 -7.51
N GLU A 207 11.51 21.55 -8.04
CA GLU A 207 10.24 21.80 -8.76
C GLU A 207 10.11 20.95 -10.04
N THR A 208 11.24 20.58 -10.64
CA THR A 208 11.36 19.71 -11.81
C THR A 208 12.67 18.91 -11.72
N PHE A 209 12.77 17.81 -12.46
CA PHE A 209 13.99 16.99 -12.52
C PHE A 209 14.53 16.84 -13.96
N GLY A 210 14.10 17.73 -14.87
CA GLY A 210 14.51 17.73 -16.28
C GLY A 210 13.36 17.56 -17.26
N GLY A 211 13.68 17.62 -18.56
CA GLY A 211 12.73 17.37 -19.65
C GLY A 211 11.59 18.39 -19.81
N GLY A 212 11.59 19.48 -19.04
CA GLY A 212 10.48 20.44 -19.00
C GLY A 212 9.20 19.89 -18.33
N ILE A 213 9.30 18.76 -17.62
CA ILE A 213 8.17 18.07 -17.00
C ILE A 213 8.25 18.23 -15.48
N SER A 214 7.14 18.64 -14.87
CA SER A 214 7.05 18.87 -13.41
C SER A 214 6.19 17.83 -12.68
N ALA A 215 5.73 16.78 -13.37
CA ALA A 215 4.82 15.77 -12.81
C ALA A 215 5.42 15.05 -11.57
N LEU A 216 6.72 14.76 -11.60
CA LEU A 216 7.46 14.16 -10.48
C LEU A 216 8.14 15.18 -9.57
N GLY A 217 8.15 16.46 -9.96
CA GLY A 217 8.71 17.53 -9.14
C GLY A 217 7.92 17.75 -7.85
N TRP A 218 8.61 18.20 -6.80
CA TRP A 218 8.01 18.41 -5.49
C TRP A 218 6.95 19.51 -5.54
N LYS A 219 5.87 19.35 -4.78
CA LYS A 219 4.79 20.34 -4.65
C LYS A 219 4.65 20.79 -3.19
N PRO A 220 4.22 22.05 -2.95
CA PRO A 220 4.03 22.54 -1.60
C PRO A 220 3.11 21.64 -0.77
N GLY A 221 3.46 21.47 0.51
CA GLY A 221 2.68 20.65 1.46
C GLY A 221 2.87 19.13 1.32
N GLN A 222 3.62 18.64 0.33
CA GLN A 222 3.78 17.20 0.11
C GLN A 222 5.00 16.59 0.83
N ARG A 223 6.01 17.38 1.22
CA ARG A 223 7.22 16.92 1.93
C ARG A 223 7.35 17.59 3.30
N ASP A 224 6.23 17.73 3.98
CA ASP A 224 6.20 18.33 5.32
C ASP A 224 6.87 17.39 6.31
N LEU A 225 7.87 17.89 7.03
CA LEU A 225 8.47 17.14 8.13
C LEU A 225 7.63 17.34 9.38
N THR A 226 7.36 16.25 10.09
CA THR A 226 6.62 16.28 11.35
C THR A 226 7.38 15.48 12.39
N TRP A 227 7.78 16.11 13.48
CA TRP A 227 8.41 15.47 14.63
C TRP A 227 7.39 15.18 15.72
N ASP A 228 7.32 13.94 16.19
CA ASP A 228 6.55 13.55 17.36
C ASP A 228 7.41 13.75 18.62
N ARG A 229 7.00 14.66 19.51
CA ARG A 229 7.78 15.10 20.68
C ARG A 229 6.92 15.16 21.93
N GLN A 230 7.60 15.12 23.07
CA GLN A 230 7.03 15.42 24.37
C GLN A 230 7.62 16.73 24.90
N VAL A 231 6.77 17.57 25.48
CA VAL A 231 7.22 18.76 26.22
C VAL A 231 7.83 18.32 27.54
N VAL A 232 9.11 18.63 27.76
CA VAL A 232 9.84 18.33 29.01
C VAL A 232 9.65 19.44 30.03
N SER A 233 9.71 20.69 29.59
CA SER A 233 9.55 21.86 30.46
C SER A 233 9.05 23.08 29.70
N VAL A 234 8.48 24.03 30.45
CA VAL A 234 7.97 25.30 29.94
C VAL A 234 8.51 26.42 30.83
N GLN A 235 9.08 27.46 30.21
CA GLN A 235 9.61 28.64 30.88
C GLN A 235 9.16 29.90 30.12
N GLY A 236 8.05 30.50 30.55
CA GLY A 236 7.39 31.58 29.79
C GLY A 236 6.96 31.05 28.43
N ASP A 237 7.37 31.74 27.35
CA ASP A 237 7.09 31.35 25.97
C ASP A 237 8.06 30.27 25.43
N VAL A 238 9.06 29.84 26.21
CA VAL A 238 10.05 28.83 25.80
C VAL A 238 9.60 27.44 26.21
N VAL A 239 9.50 26.55 25.22
CA VAL A 239 9.15 25.13 25.38
C VAL A 239 10.39 24.29 25.10
N THR A 240 10.74 23.38 26.02
CA THR A 240 11.81 22.38 25.83
C THR A 240 11.20 21.02 25.46
N LEU A 241 11.75 20.39 24.43
CA LEU A 241 11.33 19.10 23.88
C LEU A 241 12.25 17.95 24.35
N ASP A 242 11.72 16.72 24.30
CA ASP A 242 12.42 15.48 24.70
C ASP A 242 13.57 15.06 23.78
N ALA A 243 13.57 15.54 22.52
CA ALA A 243 14.60 15.23 21.54
C ALA A 243 14.81 16.42 20.58
N PRO A 244 16.03 16.60 20.02
CA PRO A 244 16.32 17.70 19.12
C PRO A 244 15.51 17.63 17.82
N LEU A 245 15.35 18.78 17.18
CA LEU A 245 14.86 18.89 15.80
C LEU A 245 16.04 18.69 14.84
N THR A 246 15.81 17.92 13.79
CA THR A 246 16.84 17.48 12.83
C THR A 246 16.83 18.26 11.52
N THR A 247 16.00 19.30 11.43
CA THR A 247 16.00 20.28 10.35
C THR A 247 15.62 21.62 10.94
N ALA A 248 16.27 22.69 10.49
CA ALA A 248 16.00 24.02 10.97
C ALA A 248 14.54 24.45 10.69
N LEU A 249 14.00 25.30 11.56
CA LEU A 249 12.75 26.01 11.31
C LEU A 249 13.09 27.44 10.96
N GLU A 250 12.76 27.86 9.75
CA GLU A 250 13.16 29.16 9.20
C GLU A 250 11.93 30.00 8.85
N ALA A 251 11.91 31.26 9.24
CA ALA A 251 10.77 32.14 8.96
C ALA A 251 10.46 32.28 7.47
N GLN A 252 11.50 32.36 6.63
CA GLN A 252 11.37 32.44 5.17
C GLN A 252 10.74 31.19 4.53
N TYR A 253 10.74 30.04 5.23
CA TYR A 253 10.11 28.80 4.80
C TYR A 253 8.93 28.42 5.71
N GLY A 254 8.34 29.39 6.41
CA GLY A 254 7.07 29.26 7.12
C GLY A 254 7.14 29.02 8.64
N SER A 255 8.31 29.21 9.29
CA SER A 255 8.56 29.16 10.75
C SER A 255 8.26 27.86 11.49
N GLY A 256 7.37 27.00 10.98
CA GLY A 256 6.91 25.79 11.64
C GLY A 256 5.78 26.03 12.67
N THR A 257 5.16 24.94 13.09
CA THR A 257 4.06 24.95 14.08
C THR A 257 4.21 23.83 15.08
N VAL A 258 3.66 24.02 16.28
CA VAL A 258 3.57 23.01 17.33
C VAL A 258 2.10 22.72 17.61
N GLN A 259 1.69 21.47 17.45
CA GLN A 259 0.31 21.05 17.59
C GLN A 259 0.18 19.99 18.69
N PRO A 260 -0.51 20.28 19.81
CA PRO A 260 -0.78 19.26 20.82
C PRO A 260 -1.67 18.15 20.27
N TYR A 261 -1.49 16.93 20.79
CA TYR A 261 -2.32 15.80 20.40
C TYR A 261 -2.61 14.83 21.56
N ARG A 262 -3.63 14.00 21.34
CA ARG A 262 -3.95 12.81 22.15
C ARG A 262 -4.12 11.62 21.20
N TRP A 263 -3.66 10.43 21.59
CA TRP A 263 -3.67 9.25 20.71
C TRP A 263 -3.93 7.96 21.50
N ALA A 264 -5.20 7.72 21.82
CA ALA A 264 -5.60 6.60 22.68
C ALA A 264 -5.34 5.22 22.06
N GLY A 265 -5.39 5.12 20.73
CA GLY A 265 -5.16 3.90 19.96
C GLY A 265 -3.70 3.58 19.70
N ARG A 266 -2.75 4.46 20.05
CA ARG A 266 -1.32 4.16 19.95
C ARG A 266 -0.94 3.14 21.01
N ILE A 267 -0.40 2.01 20.58
CA ILE A 267 0.01 0.95 21.49
C ILE A 267 1.47 1.10 21.91
N SER A 268 1.84 0.52 23.04
CA SER A 268 3.21 0.58 23.56
C SER A 268 3.60 -0.63 24.38
N GLN A 269 4.89 -0.77 24.70
CA GLN A 269 5.40 -1.90 25.49
C GLN A 269 5.10 -3.25 24.81
N VAL A 270 5.41 -3.33 23.52
CA VAL A 270 5.10 -4.47 22.64
C VAL A 270 6.36 -4.95 21.94
N GLY A 271 6.49 -6.26 21.74
CA GLY A 271 7.67 -6.78 21.06
C GLY A 271 7.57 -8.20 20.52
N VAL A 272 8.54 -8.52 19.67
CA VAL A 272 8.75 -9.84 19.06
C VAL A 272 10.17 -10.28 19.37
N GLU A 273 10.35 -11.46 19.96
CA GLU A 273 11.68 -11.85 20.43
C GLU A 273 11.95 -13.36 20.45
N ASN A 274 13.23 -13.70 20.36
CA ASN A 274 13.77 -15.04 20.60
C ASN A 274 13.19 -16.13 19.68
N LEU A 275 13.08 -15.86 18.37
CA LEU A 275 12.46 -16.78 17.42
C LEU A 275 13.05 -16.66 16.01
N ARG A 276 12.74 -17.61 15.15
CA ARG A 276 13.03 -17.57 13.72
C ARG A 276 11.74 -17.37 12.93
N CYS A 277 11.75 -16.47 11.96
CA CYS A 277 10.71 -16.28 10.96
C CYS A 277 11.22 -16.80 9.62
N ARG A 278 10.44 -17.63 8.93
CA ARG A 278 10.77 -18.16 7.60
C ARG A 278 9.58 -18.01 6.67
N SER A 279 9.79 -17.54 5.45
CA SER A 279 8.79 -17.65 4.38
C SER A 279 8.98 -18.97 3.64
N ALA A 280 7.91 -19.71 3.40
CA ALA A 280 7.90 -20.75 2.37
C ALA A 280 7.97 -20.08 0.98
N PHE A 281 8.52 -20.75 -0.03
CA PHE A 281 8.58 -20.27 -1.42
C PHE A 281 8.68 -21.46 -2.38
N ASP A 282 8.46 -21.22 -3.68
CA ASP A 282 8.70 -22.22 -4.73
C ASP A 282 10.20 -22.37 -5.02
N ALA A 283 10.79 -23.47 -4.54
CA ALA A 283 12.21 -23.77 -4.75
C ALA A 283 12.62 -23.91 -6.23
N GLN A 284 11.68 -24.11 -7.15
CA GLN A 284 11.95 -24.16 -8.59
C GLN A 284 12.08 -22.76 -9.21
N ASN A 285 11.67 -21.72 -8.48
CA ASN A 285 11.75 -20.33 -8.92
C ASN A 285 12.56 -19.48 -7.90
N PRO A 286 13.86 -19.24 -8.12
CA PRO A 286 14.68 -18.42 -7.22
C PRO A 286 14.27 -16.94 -7.15
N LYS A 287 13.32 -16.52 -8.00
CA LYS A 287 12.71 -15.19 -8.01
C LYS A 287 11.23 -15.24 -7.64
N ASP A 288 10.79 -16.26 -6.90
CA ASP A 288 9.41 -16.36 -6.45
C ASP A 288 8.97 -15.10 -5.68
N GLU A 289 7.73 -14.69 -5.89
CA GLU A 289 7.09 -13.57 -5.17
C GLU A 289 5.69 -13.94 -4.66
N ALA A 290 5.27 -15.20 -4.83
CA ALA A 290 4.03 -15.76 -4.35
C ALA A 290 4.21 -16.34 -2.93
N HIS A 291 4.74 -15.51 -2.03
CA HIS A 291 4.96 -15.85 -0.63
C HIS A 291 5.08 -14.58 0.23
N ARG A 292 5.45 -14.70 1.50
CA ARG A 292 5.50 -13.57 2.44
C ARG A 292 6.55 -12.54 2.04
N TRP A 293 6.13 -11.27 2.01
CA TRP A 293 7.06 -10.17 1.75
C TRP A 293 7.68 -9.61 3.02
N MET A 294 6.91 -9.50 4.12
CA MET A 294 7.38 -8.84 5.33
C MET A 294 7.42 -9.79 6.52
N GLY A 295 8.51 -9.75 7.28
CA GLY A 295 8.64 -10.43 8.57
C GLY A 295 7.83 -9.73 9.66
N VAL A 296 8.33 -8.58 10.15
CA VAL A 296 7.66 -7.75 11.16
C VAL A 296 7.41 -6.34 10.63
N THR A 297 6.18 -5.83 10.75
CA THR A 297 5.86 -4.40 10.53
C THR A 297 5.36 -3.71 11.79
N LEU A 298 5.68 -2.43 11.95
CA LEU A 298 5.32 -1.61 13.11
C LEU A 298 4.61 -0.31 12.69
N GLU A 299 3.37 -0.14 13.14
CA GLU A 299 2.48 1.00 12.84
C GLU A 299 1.74 1.45 14.11
N ASN A 300 1.59 2.77 14.31
CA ASN A 300 0.83 3.38 15.42
C ASN A 300 1.29 2.86 16.79
N VAL A 301 2.61 2.84 16.99
CA VAL A 301 3.26 2.24 18.16
C VAL A 301 4.32 3.17 18.75
N ALA A 302 4.52 3.10 20.06
CA ALA A 302 5.65 3.70 20.77
C ALA A 302 6.32 2.66 21.68
N ASP A 303 7.63 2.80 21.94
CA ASP A 303 8.33 1.95 22.93
C ASP A 303 8.16 0.45 22.64
N ALA A 304 8.62 0.05 21.46
CA ALA A 304 8.52 -1.31 20.95
C ALA A 304 9.89 -1.91 20.60
N TRP A 305 9.95 -3.22 20.48
CA TRP A 305 11.19 -3.90 20.12
C TRP A 305 11.02 -5.15 19.25
N VAL A 306 12.05 -5.43 18.45
CA VAL A 306 12.28 -6.72 17.81
C VAL A 306 13.69 -7.15 18.19
N ARG A 307 13.87 -8.25 18.93
CA ARG A 307 15.21 -8.66 19.38
C ARG A 307 15.49 -10.15 19.27
N GLN A 308 16.71 -10.51 18.89
CA GLN A 308 17.11 -11.91 18.74
C GLN A 308 16.15 -12.67 17.81
N VAL A 309 16.05 -12.18 16.57
CA VAL A 309 15.17 -12.76 15.54
C VAL A 309 15.94 -12.99 14.25
N ALA A 310 15.87 -14.21 13.73
CA ALA A 310 16.41 -14.56 12.42
C ALA A 310 15.27 -14.62 11.38
N PHE A 311 15.45 -13.98 10.24
CA PHE A 311 14.50 -13.91 9.14
C PHE A 311 15.08 -14.61 7.91
N GLU A 312 14.28 -15.46 7.27
CA GLU A 312 14.69 -16.21 6.08
C GLU A 312 13.66 -16.12 4.94
N HIS A 313 14.16 -15.95 3.72
CA HIS A 313 13.41 -16.03 2.45
C HIS A 313 12.34 -14.96 2.21
N PHE A 314 12.23 -13.92 3.03
CA PHE A 314 11.25 -12.85 2.81
C PHE A 314 11.59 -12.01 1.56
N ALA A 315 10.57 -11.67 0.77
CA ALA A 315 10.77 -10.90 -0.46
C ALA A 315 11.02 -9.39 -0.22
N GLY A 316 10.53 -8.85 0.89
CA GLY A 316 10.59 -7.44 1.26
C GLY A 316 11.53 -7.19 2.45
N SER A 317 10.95 -6.88 3.60
CA SER A 317 11.68 -6.48 4.82
C SER A 317 11.66 -7.57 5.88
N ALA A 318 12.79 -7.77 6.55
CA ALA A 318 12.84 -8.47 7.83
C ALA A 318 12.07 -7.65 8.89
N VAL A 319 12.39 -6.35 9.01
CA VAL A 319 11.67 -5.41 9.88
C VAL A 319 11.45 -4.08 9.18
N ALA A 320 10.20 -3.61 9.19
CA ALA A 320 9.83 -2.28 8.71
C ALA A 320 9.06 -1.48 9.78
N ALA A 321 9.63 -0.35 10.21
CA ALA A 321 8.97 0.59 11.12
C ALA A 321 8.45 1.80 10.34
N PHE A 322 7.12 1.95 10.23
CA PHE A 322 6.50 3.00 9.42
C PHE A 322 6.32 4.32 10.20
N GLU A 323 5.80 5.36 9.54
CA GLU A 323 5.84 6.77 9.94
C GLU A 323 5.29 7.04 11.35
N SER A 324 4.31 6.25 11.79
CA SER A 324 3.67 6.37 13.09
C SER A 324 4.38 5.61 14.23
N ALA A 325 5.44 4.86 13.93
CA ALA A 325 6.28 4.21 14.92
C ALA A 325 7.28 5.21 15.53
N LYS A 326 7.40 5.23 16.86
CA LYS A 326 8.50 5.96 17.53
C LYS A 326 9.12 5.21 18.69
N ARG A 327 10.40 5.46 18.99
CA ARG A 327 11.15 4.77 20.06
C ARG A 327 11.09 3.25 19.89
N VAL A 328 11.58 2.78 18.75
CA VAL A 328 11.65 1.35 18.40
C VAL A 328 13.11 0.91 18.44
N THR A 329 13.40 -0.20 19.12
CA THR A 329 14.70 -0.88 19.03
C THR A 329 14.58 -2.18 18.24
N VAL A 330 15.37 -2.32 17.18
CA VAL A 330 15.59 -3.58 16.47
C VAL A 330 17.01 -4.01 16.76
N GLU A 331 17.20 -5.15 17.44
CA GLU A 331 18.54 -5.56 17.87
C GLU A 331 18.84 -7.06 17.75
N ASP A 332 20.10 -7.37 17.41
CA ASP A 332 20.57 -8.75 17.31
C ASP A 332 19.71 -9.59 16.34
N CYS A 333 19.46 -9.05 15.14
CA CYS A 333 18.63 -9.69 14.12
C CYS A 333 19.41 -10.02 12.84
N LEU A 334 18.97 -11.07 12.15
CA LEU A 334 19.56 -11.57 10.91
C LEU A 334 18.53 -11.55 9.77
N SER A 335 18.88 -11.05 8.59
CA SER A 335 18.10 -11.17 7.35
C SER A 335 18.88 -12.02 6.35
N LEU A 336 18.41 -13.25 6.11
CA LEU A 336 19.17 -14.31 5.43
C LEU A 336 18.44 -14.81 4.18
N ALA A 337 19.21 -15.09 3.13
CA ALA A 337 18.75 -15.73 1.89
C ALA A 337 17.41 -15.21 1.35
N PRO A 338 17.25 -13.89 1.06
CA PRO A 338 15.98 -13.37 0.53
C PRO A 338 15.64 -13.98 -0.83
N VAL A 339 14.35 -14.29 -1.05
CA VAL A 339 13.82 -14.81 -2.32
C VAL A 339 12.85 -13.78 -2.88
N SER A 340 13.16 -13.26 -4.08
CA SER A 340 12.33 -12.29 -4.82
C SER A 340 12.96 -11.97 -6.18
N GLU A 341 12.24 -11.24 -7.04
CA GLU A 341 12.91 -10.42 -8.04
C GLU A 341 13.86 -9.42 -7.38
N VAL A 342 14.95 -9.08 -8.06
CA VAL A 342 15.85 -8.00 -7.63
C VAL A 342 15.35 -6.70 -8.26
N GLY A 343 14.56 -5.93 -7.50
CA GLY A 343 13.90 -4.74 -8.00
C GLY A 343 13.25 -3.90 -6.90
N GLY A 344 12.76 -2.73 -7.28
CA GLY A 344 12.27 -1.71 -6.36
C GLY A 344 11.25 -2.25 -5.34
N GLN A 345 11.38 -1.82 -4.09
CA GLN A 345 10.60 -2.23 -2.91
C GLN A 345 10.77 -3.69 -2.43
N ARG A 346 11.59 -4.51 -3.10
CA ARG A 346 12.03 -5.81 -2.56
C ARG A 346 13.31 -5.63 -1.75
N ARG A 347 13.57 -6.57 -0.84
CA ARG A 347 14.83 -6.70 -0.10
C ARG A 347 15.28 -5.40 0.58
N ASN A 348 14.33 -4.62 1.07
CA ASN A 348 14.56 -3.50 1.98
C ASN A 348 14.67 -4.07 3.40
N ALA A 349 15.80 -4.73 3.72
CA ALA A 349 15.88 -5.68 4.82
C ALA A 349 15.48 -5.06 6.18
N PHE A 350 16.14 -3.97 6.56
CA PHE A 350 15.83 -3.20 7.77
C PHE A 350 15.48 -1.76 7.39
N PHE A 351 14.18 -1.44 7.47
CA PHE A 351 13.63 -0.20 6.96
C PHE A 351 12.96 0.63 8.06
N THR A 352 13.16 1.96 8.01
CA THR A 352 12.42 2.89 8.85
C THR A 352 11.91 4.12 8.11
N ALA A 353 10.64 4.44 8.31
CA ALA A 353 10.05 5.76 8.07
C ALA A 353 9.62 6.44 9.39
N GLY A 354 9.82 5.77 10.53
CA GLY A 354 9.48 6.25 11.86
C GLY A 354 10.51 7.22 12.44
N GLN A 355 10.46 7.42 13.76
CA GLN A 355 11.27 8.42 14.46
C GLN A 355 11.86 7.88 15.76
N GLN A 356 13.02 8.38 16.17
CA GLN A 356 13.73 7.87 17.36
C GLN A 356 13.91 6.36 17.28
N THR A 357 14.22 5.81 16.10
CA THR A 357 14.44 4.38 15.91
C THR A 357 15.91 4.02 16.06
N LEU A 358 16.20 2.87 16.71
CA LEU A 358 17.53 2.31 16.90
C LEU A 358 17.58 0.91 16.29
N PHE A 359 18.30 0.77 15.19
CA PHE A 359 18.56 -0.48 14.50
C PHE A 359 20.01 -0.86 14.77
N GLN A 360 20.27 -1.89 15.58
CA GLN A 360 21.62 -2.17 16.04
C GLN A 360 22.01 -3.65 16.04
N ARG A 361 23.29 -3.95 15.75
CA ARG A 361 23.80 -5.33 15.68
C ARG A 361 22.96 -6.15 14.71
N LEU A 362 22.92 -5.69 13.47
CA LEU A 362 22.10 -6.28 12.41
C LEU A 362 22.99 -6.83 11.30
N TYR A 363 22.57 -7.94 10.72
CA TYR A 363 23.25 -8.54 9.57
C TYR A 363 22.25 -8.85 8.45
N SER A 364 22.62 -8.54 7.21
CA SER A 364 21.77 -8.70 6.02
C SER A 364 22.56 -9.31 4.86
N GLU A 365 21.93 -10.20 4.10
CA GLU A 365 22.51 -10.80 2.88
C GLU A 365 21.70 -10.41 1.65
N GLN A 366 22.39 -10.02 0.58
CA GLN A 366 21.80 -9.77 -0.74
C GLN A 366 20.61 -8.80 -0.73
N GLY A 367 20.65 -7.81 0.16
CA GLY A 367 19.68 -6.72 0.22
C GLY A 367 19.74 -5.84 -1.01
N TYR A 368 18.59 -5.29 -1.42
CA TYR A 368 18.55 -4.19 -2.39
C TYR A 368 18.84 -2.87 -1.67
N HIS A 369 18.24 -2.70 -0.49
CA HIS A 369 18.63 -1.71 0.51
C HIS A 369 18.70 -2.41 1.88
N ASP A 370 19.90 -2.76 2.36
CA ASP A 370 20.06 -3.50 3.61
C ASP A 370 19.61 -2.68 4.83
N PHE A 371 20.04 -1.42 4.89
CA PHE A 371 19.71 -0.48 5.97
C PHE A 371 19.19 0.82 5.36
N ALA A 372 17.88 1.08 5.50
CA ALA A 372 17.21 2.11 4.72
C ALA A 372 16.28 3.02 5.54
N ALA A 373 16.33 4.32 5.22
CA ALA A 373 15.38 5.32 5.70
C ALA A 373 14.46 5.82 4.57
N GLY A 374 13.17 5.91 4.85
CA GLY A 374 12.12 6.22 3.89
C GLY A 374 11.66 7.69 3.86
N PHE A 375 10.53 7.90 3.21
CA PHE A 375 9.94 9.20 2.93
C PHE A 375 9.69 10.02 4.20
N CYS A 376 10.31 11.20 4.26
CA CYS A 376 10.15 12.20 5.32
C CYS A 376 10.34 11.62 6.73
N ALA A 377 11.21 10.62 6.88
CA ALA A 377 11.55 10.00 8.15
C ALA A 377 12.26 11.03 9.05
N ALA A 378 11.51 11.61 9.98
CA ALA A 378 12.00 12.66 10.84
C ALA A 378 12.83 12.09 11.99
N GLY A 379 14.10 12.46 12.06
CA GLY A 379 15.03 11.95 13.06
C GLY A 379 14.86 12.56 14.46
N PRO A 380 15.79 12.26 15.37
CA PRO A 380 16.94 11.39 15.14
C PRO A 380 16.53 9.94 14.88
N ASN A 381 17.24 9.24 13.98
CA ASN A 381 17.14 7.79 13.75
C ASN A 381 18.56 7.23 13.60
N ALA A 382 18.85 6.04 14.13
CA ALA A 382 20.20 5.49 14.18
C ALA A 382 20.27 4.02 13.74
N PHE A 383 21.25 3.73 12.88
CA PHE A 383 21.76 2.39 12.58
C PHE A 383 23.13 2.25 13.23
N VAL A 384 23.32 1.28 14.14
CA VAL A 384 24.52 1.15 14.98
C VAL A 384 25.10 -0.27 14.93
N GLN A 385 26.33 -0.41 14.43
CA GLN A 385 26.99 -1.70 14.21
C GLN A 385 26.14 -2.64 13.36
N CYS A 386 26.03 -2.33 12.07
CA CYS A 386 25.26 -3.10 11.10
C CYS A 386 26.16 -3.55 9.94
N GLN A 387 25.99 -4.76 9.43
CA GLN A 387 26.81 -5.31 8.36
C GLN A 387 25.94 -5.92 7.26
N SER A 388 26.21 -5.58 6.00
CA SER A 388 25.67 -6.32 4.86
C SER A 388 26.70 -7.27 4.26
N ARG A 389 26.22 -8.23 3.46
CA ARG A 389 27.03 -9.11 2.62
C ARG A 389 26.40 -9.18 1.23
N GLU A 390 27.22 -9.07 0.18
CA GLU A 390 26.80 -9.19 -1.22
C GLU A 390 25.63 -8.24 -1.59
N SER A 391 25.66 -6.97 -1.15
CA SER A 391 24.58 -6.00 -1.39
C SER A 391 24.33 -5.77 -2.88
N LEU A 392 23.06 -5.81 -3.27
CA LEU A 392 22.59 -5.63 -4.65
C LEU A 392 22.23 -4.18 -5.00
N GLY A 393 22.18 -3.32 -3.99
CA GLY A 393 21.98 -1.87 -4.12
C GLY A 393 22.56 -1.12 -2.93
N PHE A 394 22.40 0.20 -2.91
CA PHE A 394 22.95 1.04 -1.85
C PHE A 394 22.12 0.94 -0.55
N SER A 395 22.74 1.16 0.59
CA SER A 395 22.04 1.48 1.86
C SER A 395 22.03 2.99 2.10
N GLY A 396 21.12 3.52 2.90
CA GLY A 396 21.04 4.96 3.17
C GLY A 396 19.61 5.51 3.16
N ALA A 397 19.44 6.73 2.66
CA ALA A 397 18.12 7.34 2.52
C ALA A 397 17.58 7.10 1.10
N VAL A 398 16.46 6.38 0.98
CA VAL A 398 15.96 5.84 -0.29
C VAL A 398 14.83 6.67 -0.92
N ASP A 399 14.22 7.59 -0.16
CA ASP A 399 13.13 8.46 -0.61
C ASP A 399 13.26 9.88 0.00
N SER A 400 12.39 10.81 -0.40
CA SER A 400 12.51 12.24 -0.11
C SER A 400 12.59 12.57 1.38
N TRP A 401 13.67 13.26 1.69
CA TRP A 401 14.00 14.04 2.87
C TRP A 401 13.81 13.36 4.24
N ALA A 402 14.42 12.20 4.44
CA ALA A 402 14.77 11.78 5.79
C ALA A 402 15.73 12.81 6.43
N SER A 403 15.56 13.13 7.71
CA SER A 403 16.43 14.11 8.39
C SER A 403 17.03 13.54 9.66
N GLY A 404 18.30 13.84 9.95
CA GLY A 404 18.96 13.37 11.16
C GLY A 404 19.04 11.84 11.22
N LEU A 405 19.66 11.24 10.20
CA LEU A 405 20.06 9.83 10.23
C LEU A 405 21.48 9.71 10.78
N LEU A 406 21.72 8.70 11.60
CA LEU A 406 23.06 8.28 12.01
C LEU A 406 23.33 6.88 11.47
N PHE A 407 24.39 6.72 10.68
CA PHE A 407 24.99 5.43 10.35
C PHE A 407 26.30 5.34 11.11
N ASP A 408 26.33 4.57 12.19
CA ASP A 408 27.44 4.46 13.14
C ASP A 408 27.96 3.01 13.13
N LEU A 409 29.22 2.80 12.75
CA LEU A 409 29.81 1.46 12.59
C LEU A 409 29.07 0.59 11.57
N VAL A 410 28.59 1.18 10.47
CA VAL A 410 27.89 0.45 9.40
C VAL A 410 28.87 0.02 8.32
N ASN A 411 28.86 -1.26 7.97
CA ASN A 411 29.69 -1.83 6.92
C ASN A 411 28.82 -2.34 5.77
N ILE A 412 28.96 -1.72 4.59
CA ILE A 412 28.24 -2.11 3.36
C ILE A 412 29.19 -2.84 2.42
N ASP A 413 28.92 -4.13 2.21
CA ASP A 413 29.71 -4.97 1.31
C ASP A 413 29.29 -4.79 -0.15
N GLY A 414 30.25 -4.47 -1.02
CA GLY A 414 30.05 -4.43 -2.48
C GLY A 414 29.22 -3.27 -3.03
N ASN A 415 28.69 -2.36 -2.19
CA ASN A 415 27.83 -1.26 -2.65
C ASN A 415 28.00 0.05 -1.85
N ALA A 416 27.21 1.06 -2.18
CA ALA A 416 27.31 2.38 -1.58
C ALA A 416 26.51 2.54 -0.27
N LEU A 417 26.98 3.42 0.61
CA LEU A 417 26.17 4.06 1.63
C LEU A 417 25.85 5.49 1.15
N SER A 418 24.60 5.76 0.79
CA SER A 418 24.23 6.93 -0.02
C SER A 418 23.18 7.83 0.64
N LEU A 419 23.51 9.12 0.72
CA LEU A 419 22.64 10.23 1.14
C LEU A 419 22.33 11.18 -0.04
N ALA A 420 22.36 10.65 -1.27
CA ALA A 420 22.40 11.41 -2.51
C ALA A 420 21.10 12.16 -2.87
N ASN A 421 21.19 13.07 -3.85
CA ASN A 421 20.03 13.52 -4.62
C ASN A 421 19.73 12.50 -5.72
N ARG A 422 18.57 11.84 -5.63
CA ARG A 422 18.07 10.83 -6.57
C ARG A 422 17.28 11.40 -7.74
N GLY A 423 17.06 12.71 -7.79
CA GLY A 423 16.31 13.36 -8.86
C GLY A 423 14.90 12.76 -9.03
N GLN A 424 14.60 12.29 -10.24
CA GLN A 424 13.31 11.68 -10.57
C GLN A 424 13.14 10.23 -10.07
N ASP A 425 14.21 9.55 -9.66
CA ASP A 425 14.13 8.16 -9.22
C ASP A 425 13.25 8.03 -7.97
N GLY A 426 12.61 6.87 -7.77
CA GLY A 426 11.67 6.68 -6.67
C GLY A 426 10.48 7.65 -6.71
N GLN A 427 9.92 7.95 -7.89
CA GLN A 427 8.83 8.93 -8.09
C GLN A 427 9.19 10.35 -7.63
N GLY A 428 10.36 10.85 -8.04
CA GLY A 428 10.81 12.19 -7.65
C GLY A 428 11.31 12.24 -6.21
N ALA A 429 12.15 11.29 -5.82
CA ALA A 429 12.75 11.24 -4.50
C ALA A 429 13.61 12.50 -4.23
N GLY A 430 14.24 13.09 -5.24
CA GLY A 430 15.05 14.30 -5.09
C GLY A 430 16.13 14.14 -4.02
N TRP A 431 16.31 15.18 -3.20
CA TRP A 431 17.17 15.10 -2.02
C TRP A 431 16.60 14.13 -0.98
N THR A 432 17.34 13.05 -0.67
CA THR A 432 16.83 11.99 0.21
C THR A 432 17.17 12.18 1.68
N ALA A 433 18.28 12.86 1.99
CA ALA A 433 18.77 13.03 3.35
C ALA A 433 19.22 14.46 3.65
N ALA A 434 19.06 14.86 4.91
CA ALA A 434 19.52 16.15 5.42
C ALA A 434 19.96 16.07 6.88
N ASN A 435 21.02 16.82 7.22
CA ASN A 435 21.53 16.90 8.58
C ASN A 435 21.85 15.52 9.19
N SER A 436 22.34 14.63 8.34
CA SER A 436 22.64 13.23 8.67
C SER A 436 24.15 12.99 8.81
N VAL A 437 24.52 11.96 9.55
CA VAL A 437 25.90 11.65 9.95
C VAL A 437 26.25 10.21 9.55
N VAL A 438 27.40 10.06 8.90
CA VAL A 438 28.08 8.77 8.70
C VAL A 438 29.31 8.74 9.61
N TYR A 439 29.36 7.82 10.57
CA TYR A 439 30.39 7.77 11.60
C TYR A 439 31.03 6.38 11.62
N GLN A 440 32.36 6.31 11.55
CA GLN A 440 33.14 5.07 11.67
C GLN A 440 32.64 3.93 10.77
N SER A 441 32.20 4.28 9.56
CA SER A 441 31.51 3.37 8.64
C SER A 441 32.33 3.09 7.38
N THR A 442 32.09 1.94 6.77
CA THR A 442 32.82 1.44 5.60
C THR A 442 31.84 1.07 4.49
N ALA A 443 32.16 1.41 3.25
CA ALA A 443 31.38 1.03 2.07
C ALA A 443 32.25 1.06 0.81
N ALA A 444 31.79 0.48 -0.30
CA ALA A 444 32.50 0.62 -1.58
C ALA A 444 32.58 2.10 -2.02
N ARG A 445 31.50 2.85 -1.76
CA ARG A 445 31.42 4.31 -1.94
C ARG A 445 30.51 4.93 -0.88
N ILE A 446 30.85 6.13 -0.40
CA ILE A 446 29.95 6.93 0.44
C ILE A 446 29.57 8.19 -0.34
N ASP A 447 28.26 8.39 -0.55
CA ASP A 447 27.70 9.59 -1.18
C ASP A 447 27.19 10.54 -0.10
N LEU A 448 27.90 11.65 0.12
CA LEU A 448 27.64 12.61 1.18
C LEU A 448 27.52 14.04 0.60
N PRO A 449 26.40 14.38 -0.05
CA PRO A 449 26.22 15.73 -0.57
C PRO A 449 25.83 16.71 0.53
N LYS A 450 25.93 18.01 0.22
CA LYS A 450 25.39 19.12 1.00
C LYS A 450 24.14 19.69 0.31
N PRO A 451 22.92 19.31 0.71
CA PRO A 451 21.71 19.91 0.15
C PRO A 451 21.70 21.44 0.38
N PRO A 452 21.09 22.26 -0.49
CA PRO A 452 21.18 23.73 -0.41
C PRO A 452 20.79 24.36 0.95
N THR A 453 19.94 23.69 1.72
CA THR A 453 19.44 24.17 3.03
C THR A 453 19.83 23.27 4.20
N ALA A 454 20.79 22.35 4.02
CA ALA A 454 21.20 21.39 5.05
C ALA A 454 22.68 21.00 4.94
N GLN A 455 23.20 20.31 5.95
CA GLN A 455 24.60 19.87 5.99
C GLN A 455 24.66 18.40 6.39
N ASN A 456 25.20 17.52 5.54
CA ASN A 456 25.53 16.16 5.96
C ASN A 456 27.00 16.08 6.41
N TRP A 457 27.31 15.15 7.31
CA TRP A 457 28.64 14.98 7.90
C TRP A 457 29.13 13.54 7.82
N ALA A 458 30.43 13.35 7.65
CA ALA A 458 31.11 12.07 7.78
C ALA A 458 32.36 12.19 8.65
N PHE A 459 32.60 11.19 9.49
CA PHE A 459 33.76 11.13 10.38
C PHE A 459 34.34 9.70 10.45
N GLY A 460 35.65 9.53 10.26
CA GLY A 460 36.33 8.24 10.44
C GLY A 460 35.90 7.15 9.44
N THR A 461 35.65 7.52 8.17
CA THR A 461 35.04 6.62 7.18
C THR A 461 36.03 6.03 6.18
N TRP A 462 35.79 4.80 5.72
CA TRP A 462 36.62 4.11 4.71
C TRP A 462 35.80 3.79 3.46
N ALA A 463 36.08 4.47 2.33
CA ALA A 463 35.35 4.28 1.06
C ALA A 463 36.04 4.99 -0.12
N GLN A 464 35.47 4.85 -1.32
CA GLN A 464 35.49 5.95 -2.29
C GLN A 464 34.56 7.07 -1.82
N PHE A 465 34.96 8.33 -2.01
CA PHE A 465 34.24 9.48 -1.48
C PHE A 465 33.59 10.29 -2.59
N GLN A 466 32.30 10.60 -2.46
CA GLN A 466 31.55 11.43 -3.39
C GLN A 466 30.68 12.44 -2.64
N GLY A 467 30.66 13.70 -3.08
CA GLY A 467 29.82 14.76 -2.52
C GLY A 467 30.59 15.83 -1.73
N ASP A 468 29.90 16.94 -1.51
CA ASP A 468 30.40 18.20 -0.96
C ASP A 468 29.93 18.47 0.49
N GLY A 469 29.46 17.42 1.18
CA GLY A 469 29.24 17.43 2.62
C GLY A 469 30.54 17.60 3.40
N TYR A 470 30.44 17.60 4.74
CA TYR A 470 31.60 17.72 5.60
C TYR A 470 32.28 16.37 5.77
N TRP A 471 33.59 16.31 5.54
CA TRP A 471 34.42 15.12 5.74
C TRP A 471 35.48 15.39 6.81
N GLY A 472 35.51 14.58 7.86
CA GLY A 472 36.56 14.55 8.87
C GLY A 472 37.21 13.18 8.94
N GLU A 473 38.54 13.13 9.01
CA GLU A 473 39.27 11.87 9.30
C GLU A 473 38.95 10.73 8.30
N SER A 474 38.84 11.05 7.00
CA SER A 474 38.65 10.05 5.94
C SER A 474 39.82 9.08 5.86
N ASN A 475 39.55 7.78 5.67
CA ASN A 475 40.51 6.68 5.73
C ASN A 475 41.30 6.63 7.06
N ASN A 476 40.64 7.00 8.15
CA ASN A 476 41.18 6.91 9.49
C ASN A 476 40.15 6.28 10.44
N SER A 477 40.59 5.82 11.60
CA SER A 477 39.72 5.42 12.70
C SER A 477 39.84 6.43 13.84
N ILE A 478 38.71 6.83 14.41
CA ILE A 478 38.65 7.87 15.46
C ILE A 478 38.05 7.35 16.76
N ASN A 479 38.24 8.11 17.84
CA ASN A 479 37.56 7.93 19.10
C ASN A 479 36.54 9.08 19.35
N PRO A 480 35.46 8.82 20.09
CA PRO A 480 35.01 7.50 20.58
C PRO A 480 34.59 6.58 19.43
N ARG A 481 34.61 5.26 19.65
CA ARG A 481 34.35 4.28 18.58
C ARG A 481 32.92 4.36 18.01
N SER A 482 31.93 4.69 18.84
CA SER A 482 30.54 4.89 18.44
C SER A 482 30.07 6.25 18.94
N LEU A 483 29.52 7.04 18.02
CA LEU A 483 28.93 8.34 18.33
C LEU A 483 27.65 8.18 19.15
N PHE A 484 26.78 7.22 18.80
CA PHE A 484 25.52 6.99 19.50
C PHE A 484 25.74 6.70 20.99
N TYR A 485 26.66 5.78 21.30
CA TYR A 485 26.93 5.40 22.69
C TYR A 485 27.66 6.49 23.47
N ALA A 486 28.52 7.28 22.81
CA ALA A 486 29.15 8.44 23.45
C ALA A 486 28.12 9.52 23.82
N GLN A 487 27.22 9.85 22.89
CA GLN A 487 26.10 10.77 23.16
C GLN A 487 25.18 10.26 24.26
N LEU A 488 24.89 8.95 24.28
CA LEU A 488 24.06 8.34 25.32
C LEU A 488 24.72 8.41 26.70
N ALA A 489 26.02 8.15 26.77
CA ALA A 489 26.78 8.28 28.01
C ALA A 489 26.78 9.74 28.50
N GLU A 490 26.98 10.73 27.62
CA GLU A 490 26.94 12.15 27.96
C GLU A 490 25.55 12.56 28.48
N ARG A 491 24.48 12.24 27.74
CA ARG A 491 23.10 12.60 28.10
C ARG A 491 22.67 12.02 29.44
N LEU A 492 23.10 10.79 29.76
CA LEU A 492 22.74 10.09 31.00
C LEU A 492 23.80 10.22 32.11
N GLY A 493 24.83 11.06 31.94
CA GLY A 493 25.88 11.27 32.93
C GLY A 493 26.65 10.01 33.31
N GLY A 494 26.92 9.14 32.33
CA GLY A 494 27.62 7.86 32.49
C GLY A 494 26.79 6.72 33.12
N LYS A 495 25.55 6.98 33.54
CA LYS A 495 24.66 6.00 34.20
C LYS A 495 23.68 5.40 33.19
N THR A 496 24.18 4.59 32.25
CA THR A 496 23.33 4.01 31.20
C THR A 496 22.73 2.66 31.64
N ALA A 497 21.40 2.53 31.53
CA ALA A 497 20.72 1.23 31.68
C ALA A 497 20.97 0.32 30.46
N VAL A 498 21.30 0.93 29.32
CA VAL A 498 21.70 0.26 28.07
C VAL A 498 23.23 0.22 28.02
N GLN A 499 23.80 -0.98 28.10
CA GLN A 499 25.25 -1.18 28.03
C GLN A 499 25.70 -1.29 26.57
N PRO A 500 26.81 -0.63 26.16
CA PRO A 500 27.35 -0.78 24.82
C PRO A 500 27.79 -2.24 24.55
N GLN A 501 27.14 -2.90 23.60
CA GLN A 501 27.48 -4.27 23.17
C GLN A 501 28.12 -4.29 21.79
N LEU A 502 29.23 -3.59 21.64
CA LEU A 502 29.95 -3.51 20.37
C LEU A 502 30.91 -4.68 20.23
N LEU A 503 30.88 -5.39 19.09
CA LEU A 503 31.92 -6.35 18.70
C LEU A 503 33.29 -5.66 18.77
N ALA A 504 34.16 -6.09 19.68
CA ALA A 504 35.51 -5.54 19.84
C ALA A 504 36.37 -5.86 18.61
N LEU A 505 37.12 -4.85 18.13
CA LEU A 505 38.19 -5.05 17.14
C LEU A 505 39.53 -4.74 17.81
N PRO A 506 40.61 -5.48 17.54
CA PRO A 506 41.94 -5.14 18.03
C PRO A 506 42.35 -3.73 17.56
N THR A 507 42.81 -2.88 18.46
CA THR A 507 43.00 -1.42 18.22
C THR A 507 44.45 -0.99 17.94
N GLU A 508 45.43 -1.87 18.07
CA GLU A 508 46.85 -1.58 17.78
C GLU A 508 47.14 -1.76 16.28
N ALA A 509 46.75 -0.78 15.48
CA ALA A 509 47.01 -0.72 14.02
C ALA A 509 47.95 0.44 13.66
N SER A 510 49.05 0.60 14.41
CA SER A 510 50.08 1.59 14.10
C SER A 510 50.65 1.34 12.70
N SER A 511 50.89 2.39 11.92
CA SER A 511 51.66 2.31 10.66
C SER A 511 53.14 1.98 10.90
N SER A 512 53.57 1.93 12.15
CA SER A 512 54.94 1.60 12.58
C SER A 512 54.89 0.80 13.89
N PRO A 513 54.39 -0.44 13.86
CA PRO A 513 54.33 -1.28 15.06
C PRO A 513 55.76 -1.69 15.46
N SER A 514 55.99 -1.95 16.75
CA SER A 514 57.22 -2.59 17.18
C SER A 514 57.33 -4.01 16.60
N VAL A 515 58.53 -4.58 16.51
CA VAL A 515 58.71 -5.95 16.00
C VAL A 515 57.87 -6.96 16.79
N ALA A 516 57.78 -6.80 18.11
CA ALA A 516 56.95 -7.66 18.96
C ALA A 516 55.46 -7.55 18.62
N VAL A 517 54.94 -6.33 18.48
CA VAL A 517 53.54 -6.09 18.07
C VAL A 517 53.29 -6.64 16.66
N ALA A 518 54.21 -6.46 15.72
CA ALA A 518 54.09 -6.99 14.36
C ALA A 518 54.06 -8.53 14.33
N GLN A 519 54.89 -9.19 15.16
CA GLN A 519 54.89 -10.65 15.31
C GLN A 519 53.57 -11.16 15.92
N GLU A 520 53.06 -10.45 16.93
CA GLU A 520 51.76 -10.75 17.54
C GLU A 520 50.63 -10.62 16.51
N LEU A 521 50.53 -9.48 15.81
CA LEU A 521 49.54 -9.25 14.77
C LEU A 521 49.65 -10.28 13.63
N THR A 522 50.86 -10.68 13.25
CA THR A 522 51.09 -11.74 12.24
C THR A 522 50.59 -13.10 12.71
N ALA A 523 50.78 -13.43 13.99
CA ALA A 523 50.24 -14.66 14.57
C ALA A 523 48.71 -14.61 14.63
N GLN A 524 48.13 -13.47 15.03
CA GLN A 524 46.67 -13.24 15.05
C GLN A 524 46.05 -13.35 13.64
N ALA A 525 46.72 -12.84 12.61
CA ALA A 525 46.26 -12.86 11.22
C ALA A 525 46.08 -14.28 10.62
N LYS A 526 46.58 -15.33 11.29
CA LYS A 526 46.32 -16.73 10.90
C LYS A 526 44.89 -17.18 11.23
N GLN A 527 44.19 -16.46 12.10
CA GLN A 527 42.82 -16.74 12.48
C GLN A 527 41.87 -15.81 11.71
N PRO A 528 40.69 -16.29 11.29
CA PRO A 528 39.65 -15.42 10.75
C PRO A 528 39.27 -14.34 11.78
N ALA A 529 39.05 -13.11 11.31
CA ALA A 529 38.53 -12.04 12.16
C ALA A 529 37.13 -12.40 12.69
N PRO A 530 36.78 -12.01 13.94
CA PRO A 530 35.43 -12.15 14.45
C PRO A 530 34.39 -11.52 13.51
N GLN A 531 33.33 -12.28 13.19
CA GLN A 531 32.27 -11.82 12.28
C GLN A 531 31.06 -11.33 13.08
N LEU A 532 30.39 -10.26 12.59
CA LEU A 532 29.20 -9.73 13.26
C LEU A 532 28.06 -10.74 13.28
N ILE A 533 27.90 -11.55 12.22
CA ILE A 533 26.87 -12.60 12.18
C ILE A 533 27.03 -13.60 13.33
N ASP A 534 28.25 -14.04 13.63
CA ASP A 534 28.51 -14.99 14.72
C ASP A 534 28.34 -14.32 16.08
N TRP A 535 28.72 -13.04 16.19
CA TRP A 535 28.40 -12.23 17.35
C TRP A 535 26.88 -12.15 17.58
N ILE A 536 26.08 -11.88 16.55
CA ILE A 536 24.61 -11.84 16.69
C ILE A 536 24.07 -13.22 17.10
N ARG A 537 24.55 -14.32 16.49
CA ARG A 537 24.17 -15.69 16.87
C ARG A 537 24.44 -16.03 18.33
N GLN A 538 25.43 -15.38 18.94
CA GLN A 538 25.78 -15.52 20.35
C GLN A 538 24.99 -14.59 21.30
N ALA A 539 24.08 -13.75 20.77
CA ALA A 539 23.28 -12.83 21.58
C ALA A 539 22.42 -13.55 22.66
N PRO A 540 21.79 -14.72 22.40
CA PRO A 540 21.06 -15.44 23.43
C PRO A 540 21.91 -15.87 24.64
N GLN A 541 23.23 -16.05 24.46
CA GLN A 541 24.16 -16.35 25.55
C GLN A 541 24.60 -15.09 26.28
N ARG A 542 24.82 -13.99 25.56
CA ARG A 542 25.21 -12.70 26.18
C ARG A 542 24.05 -12.01 26.90
N GLN A 543 22.84 -12.14 26.38
CA GLN A 543 21.61 -11.51 26.85
C GLN A 543 20.46 -12.52 26.82
N PRO A 544 20.42 -13.47 27.78
CA PRO A 544 19.42 -14.52 27.79
C PRO A 544 18.00 -13.98 28.00
N ILE A 545 17.08 -14.41 27.14
CA ILE A 545 15.64 -14.13 27.27
C ILE A 545 14.97 -15.34 27.94
N SER A 546 14.41 -15.13 29.14
CA SER A 546 13.83 -16.21 29.93
C SER A 546 12.59 -16.83 29.24
N THR A 547 12.59 -18.16 29.12
CA THR A 547 11.46 -18.99 28.68
C THR A 547 10.73 -19.64 29.86
N SER A 548 10.98 -19.21 31.09
CA SER A 548 10.32 -19.77 32.29
C SER A 548 8.81 -19.58 32.23
N THR A 549 8.08 -20.66 32.50
CA THR A 549 6.61 -20.76 32.41
C THR A 549 5.93 -20.71 33.78
N ASN A 550 6.64 -20.27 34.83
CA ASN A 550 6.12 -20.26 36.20
C ASN A 550 4.79 -19.48 36.30
N GLY A 551 3.69 -20.20 36.50
CA GLY A 551 2.34 -19.63 36.60
C GLY A 551 1.66 -19.31 35.26
N ALA A 552 2.25 -19.69 34.12
CA ALA A 552 1.63 -19.57 32.80
C ALA A 552 0.65 -20.71 32.54
N LYS A 553 -0.44 -20.43 31.81
CA LYS A 553 -1.40 -21.45 31.38
C LYS A 553 -1.02 -22.00 30.02
N GLY A 554 -1.26 -23.28 29.79
CA GLY A 554 -1.22 -23.84 28.43
C GLY A 554 -2.41 -23.34 27.62
N LEU A 555 -2.23 -23.02 26.34
CA LEU A 555 -3.30 -22.53 25.47
C LEU A 555 -4.51 -23.46 25.46
N ASP A 556 -4.29 -24.78 25.44
CA ASP A 556 -5.36 -25.78 25.43
C ASP A 556 -6.15 -25.88 26.75
N GLN A 557 -5.63 -25.26 27.83
CA GLN A 557 -6.36 -25.10 29.09
C GLN A 557 -7.31 -23.89 29.04
N LEU A 558 -7.15 -23.01 28.06
CA LEU A 558 -8.02 -21.87 27.82
C LEU A 558 -9.19 -22.34 26.94
N LYS A 559 -10.43 -22.11 27.39
CA LYS A 559 -11.64 -22.38 26.60
C LYS A 559 -11.80 -21.31 25.51
N ILE A 560 -11.03 -21.40 24.44
CA ILE A 560 -11.05 -20.43 23.33
C ILE A 560 -12.29 -20.70 22.48
N LYS A 561 -13.15 -19.68 22.33
CA LYS A 561 -14.32 -19.76 21.46
C LYS A 561 -13.88 -19.61 20.00
N ALA A 562 -14.22 -20.56 19.15
CA ALA A 562 -14.00 -20.43 17.72
C ALA A 562 -14.81 -19.24 17.16
N PRO A 563 -14.30 -18.51 16.15
CA PRO A 563 -15.09 -17.51 15.44
C PRO A 563 -16.34 -18.16 14.87
N ALA A 564 -17.48 -17.47 14.95
CA ALA A 564 -18.68 -17.93 14.26
C ALA A 564 -18.45 -17.86 12.74
N PRO A 565 -18.86 -18.87 11.96
CA PRO A 565 -18.80 -18.78 10.51
C PRO A 565 -19.62 -17.58 10.03
N ALA A 566 -19.09 -16.83 9.07
CA ALA A 566 -19.80 -15.72 8.47
C ALA A 566 -21.05 -16.25 7.72
N PRO A 567 -22.22 -15.59 7.86
CA PRO A 567 -23.41 -16.00 7.15
C PRO A 567 -23.25 -15.73 5.64
N THR A 568 -23.58 -16.72 4.81
CA THR A 568 -23.72 -16.52 3.37
C THR A 568 -25.17 -16.14 3.04
N LEU A 569 -25.37 -15.08 2.28
CA LEU A 569 -26.72 -14.70 1.84
C LEU A 569 -27.19 -15.60 0.70
N ALA A 570 -28.49 -15.51 0.37
CA ALA A 570 -29.05 -16.22 -0.78
C ALA A 570 -28.24 -15.89 -2.05
N PRO A 571 -28.01 -16.88 -2.94
CA PRO A 571 -27.18 -16.69 -4.13
C PRO A 571 -27.78 -15.64 -5.06
N LEU A 572 -26.92 -14.87 -5.72
CA LEU A 572 -27.33 -13.96 -6.78
C LEU A 572 -27.74 -14.81 -7.99
N ARG A 573 -28.94 -14.56 -8.51
CA ARG A 573 -29.45 -15.27 -9.71
C ARG A 573 -30.38 -14.38 -10.50
N VAL A 574 -30.59 -14.73 -11.76
CA VAL A 574 -31.68 -14.17 -12.56
C VAL A 574 -32.98 -14.90 -12.20
N GLN A 575 -34.02 -14.13 -11.88
CA GLN A 575 -35.36 -14.64 -11.64
C GLN A 575 -36.36 -13.65 -12.22
N ASN A 576 -37.28 -14.12 -13.07
CA ASN A 576 -38.21 -13.25 -13.80
C ASN A 576 -37.48 -12.09 -14.49
N GLY A 577 -36.38 -12.36 -15.19
CA GLY A 577 -35.59 -11.36 -15.91
C GLY A 577 -35.01 -10.23 -15.05
N VAL A 578 -34.86 -10.43 -13.74
CA VAL A 578 -34.15 -9.49 -12.85
C VAL A 578 -33.17 -10.20 -11.91
N LEU A 579 -32.09 -9.51 -11.51
CA LEU A 579 -31.12 -10.02 -10.55
C LEU A 579 -31.64 -9.90 -9.12
N VAL A 580 -31.74 -11.04 -8.45
CA VAL A 580 -32.25 -11.16 -7.08
C VAL A 580 -31.30 -11.94 -6.17
N ARG A 581 -31.37 -11.68 -4.87
CA ARG A 581 -30.96 -12.62 -3.82
C ARG A 581 -32.21 -13.06 -3.07
N GLY A 582 -32.51 -14.36 -3.14
CA GLY A 582 -33.79 -14.87 -2.66
C GLY A 582 -34.94 -14.38 -3.55
N SER A 583 -35.80 -13.50 -3.03
CA SER A 583 -36.89 -12.87 -3.77
C SER A 583 -36.74 -11.35 -3.89
N VAL A 584 -35.60 -10.80 -3.52
CA VAL A 584 -35.36 -9.35 -3.41
C VAL A 584 -34.44 -8.87 -4.52
N VAL A 585 -34.89 -7.90 -5.32
CA VAL A 585 -34.05 -7.23 -6.33
C VAL A 585 -32.89 -6.52 -5.67
N GLN A 586 -31.70 -6.65 -6.26
CA GLN A 586 -30.50 -5.96 -5.78
C GLN A 586 -30.37 -4.58 -6.45
N THR A 587 -30.11 -3.53 -5.67
CA THR A 587 -30.03 -2.14 -6.13
C THR A 587 -28.84 -1.42 -5.51
N GLY A 588 -28.38 -0.36 -6.18
CA GLY A 588 -27.34 0.54 -5.68
C GLY A 588 -26.30 0.88 -6.74
N SER A 589 -25.39 1.78 -6.38
CA SER A 589 -24.35 2.26 -7.30
C SER A 589 -23.25 1.21 -7.55
N ARG A 590 -22.56 1.34 -8.68
CA ARG A 590 -21.37 0.53 -9.01
C ARG A 590 -20.13 1.41 -9.06
N GLY A 591 -19.06 0.98 -8.40
CA GLY A 591 -17.75 1.63 -8.48
C GLY A 591 -16.83 0.90 -9.44
N SER A 592 -15.79 1.58 -9.93
CA SER A 592 -14.75 0.98 -10.77
C SER A 592 -13.36 1.17 -10.15
N VAL A 593 -12.48 0.21 -10.45
CA VAL A 593 -11.07 0.28 -10.02
C VAL A 593 -10.25 1.25 -10.88
N PRO A 594 -9.20 1.88 -10.31
CA PRO A 594 -8.28 2.70 -11.08
C PRO A 594 -7.49 1.87 -12.09
N TRP A 595 -7.19 2.46 -13.24
CA TRP A 595 -6.43 1.78 -14.30
C TRP A 595 -4.92 1.76 -14.09
N TRP A 596 -4.36 2.75 -13.37
CA TRP A 596 -2.90 2.92 -13.16
C TRP A 596 -2.51 3.99 -12.11
N ASN A 597 -3.36 4.98 -11.83
CA ASN A 597 -3.01 6.16 -11.04
C ASN A 597 -3.00 5.92 -9.50
N GLY A 598 -2.32 6.75 -8.71
CA GLY A 598 -2.29 6.66 -7.22
C GLY A 598 -0.97 7.16 -6.61
N SER A 599 -0.67 6.85 -5.36
CA SER A 599 0.68 6.99 -4.79
C SER A 599 0.77 6.20 -3.49
N SER A 600 1.95 5.67 -3.16
CA SER A 600 2.21 5.01 -1.88
C SER A 600 2.61 6.01 -0.79
N ARG A 601 2.79 7.29 -1.12
CA ARG A 601 3.19 8.33 -0.16
C ARG A 601 1.98 8.89 0.59
N PRO A 602 2.14 9.30 1.87
CA PRO A 602 1.03 9.73 2.72
C PRO A 602 0.07 10.74 2.08
N TYR A 603 0.59 11.71 1.32
CA TYR A 603 -0.24 12.75 0.67
C TYR A 603 -1.18 12.22 -0.42
N GLY A 604 -0.88 11.07 -1.05
CA GLY A 604 -1.72 10.50 -2.11
C GLY A 604 -2.80 9.54 -1.61
N ILE A 605 -2.67 9.04 -0.38
CA ILE A 605 -3.52 7.97 0.17
C ILE A 605 -4.96 8.43 0.40
N GLY A 606 -5.16 9.65 0.92
CA GLY A 606 -6.50 10.17 1.25
C GLY A 606 -7.44 10.30 0.05
N GLN A 607 -6.89 10.50 -1.16
CA GLN A 607 -7.65 10.66 -2.41
C GLN A 607 -7.73 9.37 -3.24
N ALA A 608 -7.09 8.29 -2.78
CA ALA A 608 -7.05 7.06 -3.53
C ALA A 608 -8.46 6.43 -3.66
N LYS A 609 -8.83 6.06 -4.89
CA LYS A 609 -9.98 5.20 -5.16
C LYS A 609 -9.68 3.77 -4.71
N PRO A 610 -10.66 3.00 -4.21
CA PRO A 610 -10.47 1.58 -3.90
C PRO A 610 -9.94 0.78 -5.09
N ALA A 611 -9.10 -0.23 -4.83
CA ALA A 611 -8.57 -1.13 -5.84
C ALA A 611 -8.33 -2.52 -5.24
N ILE A 612 -9.04 -3.54 -5.72
CA ILE A 612 -8.98 -4.90 -5.16
C ILE A 612 -7.56 -5.48 -5.31
N THR A 613 -6.90 -5.21 -6.44
CA THR A 613 -5.62 -5.83 -6.84
C THR A 613 -4.43 -4.86 -6.76
N ARG A 614 -4.58 -3.72 -6.08
CA ARG A 614 -3.45 -2.85 -5.74
C ARG A 614 -2.68 -3.44 -4.57
N TYR A 615 -1.36 -3.47 -4.70
CA TYR A 615 -0.43 -3.93 -3.69
C TYR A 615 0.56 -2.83 -3.32
N VAL A 616 0.62 -2.52 -2.03
CA VAL A 616 1.69 -1.70 -1.43
C VAL A 616 2.39 -2.58 -0.38
N PRO A 617 3.66 -2.94 -0.59
CA PRO A 617 4.38 -3.85 0.29
C PRO A 617 4.31 -3.46 1.77
N GLY A 618 3.90 -4.41 2.61
CA GLY A 618 3.85 -4.24 4.06
C GLY A 618 2.77 -3.30 4.62
N ARG A 619 1.97 -2.67 3.75
CA ARG A 619 0.94 -1.69 4.15
C ARG A 619 -0.46 -2.13 3.73
N THR A 620 -1.39 -2.11 4.67
CA THR A 620 -2.80 -2.45 4.44
C THR A 620 -3.69 -1.32 4.91
N GLY A 621 -4.69 -0.98 4.11
CA GLY A 621 -5.63 0.10 4.38
C GLY A 621 -6.03 0.83 3.11
N ARG A 622 -6.99 1.75 3.22
CA ARG A 622 -7.47 2.56 2.10
C ARG A 622 -6.29 3.23 1.40
N GLY A 623 -6.20 3.08 0.07
CA GLY A 623 -5.16 3.70 -0.76
C GLY A 623 -3.79 3.02 -0.73
N TYR A 624 -3.56 2.10 0.21
CA TYR A 624 -2.46 1.15 0.20
C TYR A 624 -2.93 -0.17 -0.47
N THR A 625 -2.57 -1.31 0.10
CA THR A 625 -3.24 -2.59 -0.13
C THR A 625 -4.60 -2.55 0.57
N ASP A 626 -5.70 -2.34 -0.17
CA ASP A 626 -7.02 -2.19 0.45
C ASP A 626 -7.39 -3.40 1.32
N ASP A 627 -7.89 -3.15 2.53
CA ASP A 627 -8.53 -4.14 3.38
C ASP A 627 -9.92 -4.45 2.80
N LEU A 628 -10.13 -5.67 2.31
CA LEU A 628 -11.35 -6.02 1.59
C LEU A 628 -12.57 -6.10 2.51
N THR A 629 -12.39 -6.39 3.80
CA THR A 629 -13.48 -6.35 4.78
C THR A 629 -13.95 -4.91 4.97
N ALA A 630 -13.01 -3.99 5.24
CA ALA A 630 -13.33 -2.57 5.42
C ALA A 630 -13.88 -1.92 4.14
N LEU A 631 -13.36 -2.32 2.96
CA LEU A 631 -13.88 -1.87 1.67
C LEU A 631 -15.34 -2.28 1.49
N THR A 632 -15.66 -3.56 1.71
CA THR A 632 -17.03 -4.07 1.53
C THR A 632 -18.00 -3.52 2.57
N ASP A 633 -17.56 -3.27 3.82
CA ASP A 633 -18.36 -2.54 4.82
C ASP A 633 -18.70 -1.12 4.36
N SER A 634 -17.71 -0.40 3.82
CA SER A 634 -17.91 0.93 3.25
C SER A 634 -18.83 0.93 2.03
N MET A 635 -18.80 -0.13 1.22
CA MET A 635 -19.73 -0.29 0.09
C MET A 635 -21.17 -0.43 0.58
N GLN A 636 -21.44 -1.31 1.56
CA GLN A 636 -22.77 -1.45 2.16
C GLN A 636 -23.26 -0.12 2.76
N ALA A 637 -22.41 0.56 3.53
CA ALA A 637 -22.75 1.83 4.17
C ALA A 637 -23.10 2.95 3.18
N ARG A 638 -22.52 2.91 1.96
CA ARG A 638 -22.75 3.89 0.90
C ARG A 638 -23.79 3.46 -0.14
N HIS A 639 -24.50 2.35 0.09
CA HIS A 639 -25.41 1.75 -0.88
C HIS A 639 -24.76 1.53 -2.27
N GLN A 640 -23.50 1.10 -2.26
CA GLN A 640 -22.75 0.72 -3.45
C GLN A 640 -22.82 -0.81 -3.59
N ILE A 641 -23.63 -1.30 -4.52
CA ILE A 641 -23.91 -2.73 -4.68
C ILE A 641 -22.75 -3.49 -5.32
N GLY A 642 -21.97 -2.83 -6.18
CA GLY A 642 -20.98 -3.52 -7.01
C GLY A 642 -19.63 -2.82 -7.15
N MET A 643 -18.63 -3.63 -7.48
CA MET A 643 -17.30 -3.18 -7.91
C MET A 643 -16.97 -3.81 -9.27
N GLU A 644 -16.63 -2.97 -10.25
CA GLU A 644 -16.12 -3.39 -11.54
C GLU A 644 -14.61 -3.53 -11.50
N GLN A 645 -14.12 -4.70 -11.88
CA GLN A 645 -12.71 -5.07 -11.82
C GLN A 645 -12.21 -5.49 -13.19
N ASN A 646 -11.18 -4.79 -13.67
CA ASN A 646 -10.30 -5.19 -14.78
C ASN A 646 -8.84 -5.19 -14.30
N TYR A 647 -7.95 -5.89 -15.00
CA TYR A 647 -6.51 -5.73 -14.74
C TYR A 647 -6.00 -4.37 -15.25
N ALA A 648 -4.95 -3.84 -14.62
CA ALA A 648 -4.41 -2.50 -14.88
C ALA A 648 -3.68 -2.37 -16.24
N LEU A 649 -3.39 -1.13 -16.65
CA LEU A 649 -2.60 -0.86 -17.87
C LEU A 649 -1.16 -1.33 -17.74
N TRP A 650 -0.56 -1.16 -16.56
CA TRP A 650 0.80 -1.57 -16.26
C TRP A 650 0.97 -1.86 -14.79
N TYR A 651 2.02 -2.62 -14.49
CA TYR A 651 2.35 -3.08 -13.15
C TYR A 651 2.82 -1.96 -12.21
N GLU A 652 3.62 -1.01 -12.72
CA GLU A 652 4.43 -0.09 -11.91
C GLU A 652 4.43 1.34 -12.45
N ARG A 653 4.77 2.31 -11.60
CA ARG A 653 4.46 3.73 -11.82
C ARG A 653 5.42 4.53 -12.70
N ARG A 654 6.57 4.00 -13.12
CA ARG A 654 7.44 4.69 -14.09
C ARG A 654 6.72 4.92 -15.42
N ARG A 655 5.79 4.02 -15.80
CA ARG A 655 4.97 4.13 -17.03
C ARG A 655 3.88 5.19 -16.98
N ASP A 656 3.71 5.88 -15.85
CA ASP A 656 2.84 7.06 -15.76
C ASP A 656 3.29 8.19 -16.70
N ASP A 657 4.55 8.21 -17.11
CA ASP A 657 5.07 9.11 -18.17
C ASP A 657 4.42 8.88 -19.53
N HIS A 658 3.68 7.77 -19.71
CA HIS A 658 3.05 7.35 -20.96
C HIS A 658 4.06 7.19 -22.11
N GLU A 659 5.29 6.76 -21.78
CA GLU A 659 6.32 6.48 -22.77
C GLU A 659 6.32 5.03 -23.24
N ARG A 660 7.00 4.76 -24.36
CA ARG A 660 7.08 3.43 -25.01
C ARG A 660 8.45 2.76 -24.86
N VAL A 661 9.33 3.39 -24.10
CA VAL A 661 10.74 3.00 -23.96
C VAL A 661 10.92 1.89 -22.94
N ARG A 662 11.96 1.08 -23.15
CA ARG A 662 12.41 0.08 -22.17
C ARG A 662 12.96 0.79 -20.93
N ARG A 663 12.63 0.27 -19.74
CA ARG A 663 13.22 0.74 -18.48
C ARG A 663 14.64 0.21 -18.33
N MET A 664 15.51 1.00 -17.71
CA MET A 664 16.94 0.68 -17.60
C MET A 664 17.20 -0.52 -16.69
N ASP A 665 16.35 -0.72 -15.70
CA ASP A 665 16.48 -1.73 -14.65
C ASP A 665 15.12 -2.11 -14.05
N GLY A 666 15.14 -3.02 -13.08
CA GLY A 666 13.99 -3.45 -12.30
C GLY A 666 13.63 -2.55 -11.10
N ASP A 667 14.12 -1.31 -10.98
CA ASP A 667 13.74 -0.39 -9.88
C ASP A 667 12.31 0.16 -10.05
N VAL A 668 11.34 -0.74 -9.96
CA VAL A 668 9.91 -0.49 -10.13
C VAL A 668 9.31 0.29 -8.95
N TRP A 669 8.29 1.12 -9.23
CA TRP A 669 7.72 1.99 -8.19
C TRP A 669 6.29 1.61 -7.79
N PRO A 670 5.98 1.54 -6.48
CA PRO A 670 4.64 1.23 -5.97
C PRO A 670 3.72 2.47 -5.98
N PRO A 671 2.39 2.32 -5.88
CA PRO A 671 1.64 1.08 -5.72
C PRO A 671 1.78 0.17 -6.95
N PHE A 672 1.92 -1.13 -6.70
CA PHE A 672 1.92 -2.13 -7.76
C PHE A 672 0.48 -2.48 -8.10
N TYR A 673 0.14 -2.43 -9.38
CA TYR A 673 -1.13 -2.89 -9.89
C TYR A 673 -0.95 -4.30 -10.44
N GLU A 674 -1.24 -5.28 -9.60
CA GLU A 674 -0.93 -6.68 -9.91
C GLU A 674 -1.73 -7.16 -11.12
N LEU A 675 -1.04 -7.96 -11.94
CA LEU A 675 -1.57 -8.53 -13.17
C LEU A 675 -1.91 -10.01 -12.97
N PRO A 676 -2.81 -10.59 -13.79
CA PRO A 676 -3.32 -11.95 -13.59
C PRO A 676 -2.29 -13.07 -13.86
N PHE A 677 -1.17 -12.76 -14.51
CA PHE A 677 -0.14 -13.72 -14.90
C PHE A 677 1.05 -13.67 -13.94
N ALA A 678 1.64 -14.83 -13.66
CA ALA A 678 2.83 -14.93 -12.82
C ALA A 678 4.10 -14.53 -13.61
N ARG A 679 5.05 -13.94 -12.90
CA ARG A 679 6.43 -13.77 -13.37
C ARG A 679 7.11 -15.14 -13.45
N SER A 680 7.92 -15.34 -14.49
CA SER A 680 8.55 -16.64 -14.78
C SER A 680 9.88 -16.85 -14.07
N GLY A 681 10.50 -15.78 -13.55
CA GLY A 681 11.89 -15.78 -13.12
C GLY A 681 12.90 -15.78 -14.28
N GLN A 682 12.44 -15.82 -15.54
CA GLN A 682 13.28 -15.95 -16.73
C GLN A 682 13.29 -14.69 -17.59
N GLY A 683 14.46 -14.38 -18.14
CA GLY A 683 14.67 -13.20 -18.99
C GLY A 683 14.37 -11.87 -18.27
N ALA A 684 14.30 -10.79 -19.03
CA ALA A 684 13.87 -9.48 -18.57
C ALA A 684 12.77 -8.94 -19.50
N GLY A 685 11.68 -8.44 -18.92
CA GLY A 685 10.61 -7.70 -19.58
C GLY A 685 10.99 -6.24 -19.83
N TYR A 686 10.08 -5.46 -20.41
CA TYR A 686 10.33 -4.05 -20.70
C TYR A 686 10.45 -3.15 -19.46
N ASP A 687 9.98 -3.64 -18.31
CA ASP A 687 10.10 -2.99 -17.00
C ASP A 687 11.34 -3.42 -16.20
N GLY A 688 12.18 -4.30 -16.76
CA GLY A 688 13.42 -4.77 -16.13
C GLY A 688 13.26 -5.92 -15.12
N LEU A 689 12.02 -6.33 -14.79
CA LEU A 689 11.74 -7.55 -14.01
C LEU A 689 11.66 -8.78 -14.94
N SER A 690 11.57 -9.99 -14.40
CA SER A 690 11.46 -11.18 -15.26
C SER A 690 10.21 -11.17 -16.15
N LYS A 691 10.24 -11.91 -17.27
CA LYS A 691 9.09 -12.00 -18.17
C LYS A 691 7.94 -12.76 -17.51
N TYR A 692 6.70 -12.49 -17.91
CA TYR A 692 5.53 -13.27 -17.53
C TYR A 692 5.51 -14.66 -18.20
N ASP A 693 4.86 -15.61 -17.54
CA ASP A 693 4.39 -16.85 -18.17
C ASP A 693 2.87 -16.82 -18.21
N LEU A 694 2.31 -16.64 -19.41
CA LEU A 694 0.87 -16.53 -19.64
C LEU A 694 0.12 -17.85 -19.38
N THR A 695 0.82 -18.96 -19.16
CA THR A 695 0.24 -20.25 -18.75
C THR A 695 0.23 -20.46 -17.24
N LYS A 696 0.88 -19.55 -16.48
CA LYS A 696 0.91 -19.54 -15.02
C LYS A 696 0.24 -18.29 -14.48
N TYR A 697 -0.59 -18.46 -13.46
CA TYR A 697 -1.40 -17.38 -12.92
C TYR A 697 -0.86 -16.86 -11.60
N ASN A 698 -1.01 -15.56 -11.36
CA ASN A 698 -0.59 -14.89 -10.13
C ASN A 698 -1.54 -15.27 -8.98
N PRO A 699 -1.14 -16.13 -8.02
CA PRO A 699 -2.06 -16.63 -7.00
C PRO A 699 -2.56 -15.51 -6.09
N TRP A 700 -1.77 -14.44 -5.88
CA TRP A 700 -2.19 -13.30 -5.07
C TRP A 700 -3.31 -12.50 -5.74
N TYR A 701 -3.18 -12.20 -7.04
CA TYR A 701 -4.21 -11.49 -7.82
C TYR A 701 -5.55 -12.24 -7.74
N TRP A 702 -5.53 -13.53 -8.08
CA TRP A 702 -6.73 -14.36 -8.13
C TRP A 702 -7.30 -14.66 -6.73
N GLY A 703 -6.43 -14.84 -5.73
CA GLY A 703 -6.81 -14.97 -4.32
C GLY A 703 -7.58 -13.76 -3.82
N ARG A 704 -7.08 -12.54 -4.10
CA ARG A 704 -7.73 -11.28 -3.70
C ARG A 704 -9.09 -11.08 -4.36
N LEU A 705 -9.24 -11.43 -5.64
CA LEU A 705 -10.55 -11.38 -6.30
C LEU A 705 -11.54 -12.36 -5.69
N ARG A 706 -11.10 -13.59 -5.37
CA ARG A 706 -11.93 -14.60 -4.72
C ARG A 706 -12.32 -14.19 -3.30
N GLU A 707 -11.40 -13.62 -2.52
CA GLU A 707 -11.70 -13.06 -1.20
C GLU A 707 -12.77 -11.97 -1.29
N PHE A 708 -12.65 -11.04 -2.25
CA PHE A 708 -13.68 -10.03 -2.49
C PHE A 708 -15.03 -10.66 -2.86
N ALA A 709 -15.04 -11.66 -3.75
CA ALA A 709 -16.27 -12.35 -4.15
C ALA A 709 -16.94 -13.10 -2.98
N GLN A 710 -16.15 -13.71 -2.09
CA GLN A 710 -16.65 -14.36 -0.87
C GLN A 710 -17.28 -13.34 0.08
N LEU A 711 -16.61 -12.22 0.32
CA LEU A 711 -17.17 -11.12 1.11
C LEU A 711 -18.43 -10.54 0.45
N ALA A 712 -18.46 -10.45 -0.87
CA ALA A 712 -19.62 -9.99 -1.61
C ALA A 712 -20.83 -10.92 -1.41
N ASP A 713 -20.64 -12.24 -1.42
CA ASP A 713 -21.70 -13.21 -1.13
C ASP A 713 -22.20 -13.15 0.32
N GLN A 714 -21.33 -12.85 1.27
CA GLN A 714 -21.71 -12.65 2.68
C GLN A 714 -22.48 -11.35 2.92
N LYS A 715 -22.18 -10.31 2.13
CA LYS A 715 -22.65 -8.93 2.35
C LYS A 715 -23.69 -8.45 1.34
N GLY A 716 -24.07 -9.29 0.39
CA GLY A 716 -25.08 -8.98 -0.62
C GLY A 716 -24.56 -8.03 -1.69
N LEU A 717 -23.25 -8.04 -1.94
CA LEU A 717 -22.59 -7.23 -2.96
C LEU A 717 -22.33 -8.08 -4.23
N VAL A 718 -21.80 -7.42 -5.25
CA VAL A 718 -21.49 -8.02 -6.56
C VAL A 718 -20.09 -7.63 -7.03
N LEU A 719 -19.34 -8.62 -7.53
CA LEU A 719 -18.14 -8.41 -8.35
C LEU A 719 -18.53 -8.45 -9.82
N VAL A 720 -18.30 -7.36 -10.55
CA VAL A 720 -18.39 -7.35 -12.02
C VAL A 720 -16.98 -7.56 -12.55
N HIS A 721 -16.69 -8.78 -12.99
CA HIS A 721 -15.37 -9.18 -13.44
C HIS A 721 -15.24 -8.99 -14.96
N GLN A 722 -14.46 -7.99 -15.34
CA GLN A 722 -14.10 -7.70 -16.73
C GLN A 722 -12.92 -8.58 -17.12
N ASN A 723 -13.16 -9.63 -17.91
CA ASN A 723 -12.14 -10.62 -18.23
C ASN A 723 -10.95 -10.01 -18.98
N TYR A 724 -11.21 -9.10 -19.91
CA TYR A 724 -10.20 -8.38 -20.69
C TYR A 724 -10.25 -6.88 -20.44
N PHE A 725 -9.18 -6.18 -20.82
CA PHE A 725 -9.14 -4.73 -20.85
C PHE A 725 -8.59 -4.24 -22.20
N GLN A 726 -9.50 -3.83 -23.10
CA GLN A 726 -9.18 -3.53 -24.50
C GLN A 726 -8.28 -2.29 -24.64
N HIS A 727 -8.29 -1.39 -23.66
CA HIS A 727 -7.48 -0.17 -23.70
C HIS A 727 -5.98 -0.42 -23.90
N ASN A 728 -5.50 -1.61 -23.50
CA ASN A 728 -4.12 -2.05 -23.67
C ASN A 728 -3.68 -2.24 -25.13
N ILE A 729 -4.61 -2.43 -26.06
CA ILE A 729 -4.30 -2.91 -27.41
C ILE A 729 -4.73 -1.98 -28.54
N ILE A 730 -5.38 -0.84 -28.27
CA ILE A 730 -6.10 -0.11 -29.34
C ILE A 730 -5.87 1.41 -29.39
N GLU A 731 -5.07 1.97 -28.48
CA GLU A 731 -4.97 3.42 -28.40
C GLU A 731 -3.58 4.03 -28.21
N ALA A 732 -2.84 3.69 -27.17
CA ALA A 732 -1.54 4.33 -26.91
C ALA A 732 -0.47 3.27 -26.73
N GLY A 733 0.68 3.48 -27.37
CA GLY A 733 1.78 2.53 -27.33
C GLY A 733 2.27 2.23 -25.92
N ALA A 734 2.18 3.20 -25.01
CA ALA A 734 2.55 3.01 -23.61
C ALA A 734 1.72 1.93 -22.90
N HIS A 735 0.44 1.79 -23.25
CA HIS A 735 -0.44 0.77 -22.67
C HIS A 735 0.00 -0.63 -23.13
N TYR A 736 0.50 -0.73 -24.37
CA TYR A 736 0.99 -1.99 -24.93
C TYR A 736 2.45 -2.30 -24.55
N ALA A 737 3.23 -1.27 -24.18
CA ALA A 737 4.66 -1.39 -23.94
C ALA A 737 4.99 -2.42 -22.85
N ASP A 738 4.26 -2.38 -21.74
CA ASP A 738 4.41 -3.30 -20.60
C ASP A 738 3.31 -4.38 -20.56
N PHE A 739 2.48 -4.47 -21.61
CA PHE A 739 1.38 -5.43 -21.67
C PHE A 739 1.91 -6.87 -21.64
N PRO A 740 1.39 -7.76 -20.75
CA PRO A 740 1.95 -9.09 -20.59
C PRO A 740 1.96 -9.95 -21.86
N TRP A 741 0.98 -9.76 -22.76
CA TRP A 741 0.87 -10.58 -23.97
C TRP A 741 1.86 -10.18 -25.08
N ARG A 742 2.53 -9.04 -24.95
CA ARG A 742 3.58 -8.61 -25.87
C ARG A 742 4.78 -9.57 -25.78
N PRO A 743 5.37 -10.04 -26.90
CA PRO A 743 6.50 -10.99 -26.91
C PRO A 743 7.72 -10.55 -26.08
N ALA A 744 7.97 -9.24 -25.99
CA ALA A 744 9.05 -8.73 -25.14
C ALA A 744 8.82 -9.00 -23.63
N ASN A 745 7.58 -9.22 -23.21
CA ASN A 745 7.17 -9.30 -21.81
C ASN A 745 6.77 -10.72 -21.36
N ASN A 746 6.73 -11.72 -22.25
CA ASN A 746 6.41 -13.10 -21.89
C ASN A 746 7.31 -14.15 -22.56
N VAL A 747 7.22 -15.39 -22.07
CA VAL A 747 7.98 -16.55 -22.56
C VAL A 747 7.16 -17.45 -23.51
N ASN A 748 5.93 -17.07 -23.87
CA ASN A 748 4.95 -17.95 -24.50
C ASN A 748 4.88 -17.83 -26.03
N ASN A 749 5.75 -17.03 -26.65
CA ASN A 749 5.83 -16.86 -28.11
C ASN A 749 4.47 -16.53 -28.77
N THR A 750 3.84 -15.44 -28.32
CA THR A 750 2.47 -15.04 -28.75
C THR A 750 2.32 -14.69 -30.23
N GLY A 751 3.43 -14.56 -30.96
CA GLY A 751 3.43 -14.33 -32.42
C GLY A 751 3.06 -12.91 -32.84
N PHE A 752 2.95 -11.95 -31.91
CA PHE A 752 2.81 -10.54 -32.25
C PHE A 752 4.12 -9.97 -32.83
N PRO A 753 4.05 -8.91 -33.67
CA PRO A 753 5.23 -8.24 -34.18
C PRO A 753 6.07 -7.63 -33.04
N GLU A 754 7.39 -7.80 -33.12
CA GLU A 754 8.37 -7.20 -32.21
C GLU A 754 9.60 -6.73 -33.01
N PRO A 755 10.00 -5.44 -32.95
CA PRO A 755 9.34 -4.37 -32.18
C PRO A 755 7.92 -4.05 -32.68
N PRO A 756 7.02 -3.55 -31.81
CA PRO A 756 5.67 -3.17 -32.23
C PRO A 756 5.72 -2.05 -33.26
N ASN A 757 4.88 -2.13 -34.30
CA ASN A 757 4.71 -1.06 -35.27
C ASN A 757 3.79 0.04 -34.71
N TYR A 758 4.36 1.03 -34.02
CA TYR A 758 3.60 2.15 -33.48
C TYR A 758 3.19 3.12 -34.59
N ALA A 759 1.90 3.42 -34.70
CA ALA A 759 1.40 4.41 -35.64
C ALA A 759 1.80 5.83 -35.20
N GLY A 760 2.62 6.49 -36.02
CA GLY A 760 3.11 7.85 -35.79
C GLY A 760 3.84 8.01 -34.46
N ASP A 761 4.55 6.97 -34.02
CA ASP A 761 5.29 6.96 -32.76
C ASP A 761 4.45 7.32 -31.51
N LYS A 762 3.17 6.99 -31.50
CA LYS A 762 2.31 7.23 -30.32
C LYS A 762 1.23 6.18 -30.14
N ARG A 763 0.59 5.81 -31.24
CA ARG A 763 -0.62 4.99 -31.24
C ARG A 763 -0.28 3.52 -31.49
N ILE A 764 -1.15 2.63 -31.04
CA ILE A 764 -1.00 1.20 -31.23
C ILE A 764 -2.37 0.60 -31.62
N PHE A 765 -2.37 -0.34 -32.55
CA PHE A 765 -3.57 -1.01 -33.04
C PHE A 765 -3.28 -2.51 -33.18
N MET A 766 -3.53 -3.24 -32.10
CA MET A 766 -3.29 -4.67 -31.96
C MET A 766 -4.58 -5.48 -31.75
N ALA A 767 -5.74 -4.82 -31.74
CA ALA A 767 -7.03 -5.45 -31.43
C ALA A 767 -7.39 -6.59 -32.41
N GLU A 768 -7.21 -6.38 -33.71
CA GLU A 768 -7.48 -7.41 -34.72
C GLU A 768 -6.61 -8.66 -34.51
N GLN A 769 -5.30 -8.48 -34.32
CA GLN A 769 -4.38 -9.60 -34.11
C GLN A 769 -4.60 -10.27 -32.75
N PHE A 770 -4.97 -9.51 -31.72
CA PHE A 770 -5.23 -10.03 -30.38
C PHE A 770 -6.51 -10.85 -30.35
N TYR A 771 -7.58 -10.39 -31.02
CA TYR A 771 -8.86 -11.09 -31.07
C TYR A 771 -8.96 -12.13 -32.20
N ASP A 772 -7.89 -12.35 -32.96
CA ASP A 772 -7.80 -13.42 -33.95
C ASP A 772 -7.68 -14.80 -33.28
N VAL A 773 -8.80 -15.52 -33.29
CA VAL A 773 -8.94 -16.88 -32.74
C VAL A 773 -8.49 -17.98 -33.70
N THR A 774 -8.03 -17.65 -34.91
CA THR A 774 -7.51 -18.64 -35.87
C THR A 774 -6.05 -18.95 -35.61
N HIS A 775 -5.31 -18.05 -34.94
CA HIS A 775 -3.92 -18.28 -34.60
C HIS A 775 -3.78 -19.28 -33.43
N PRO A 776 -3.12 -20.45 -33.63
CA PRO A 776 -3.20 -21.57 -32.70
C PRO A 776 -2.67 -21.25 -31.30
N ALA A 777 -1.51 -20.57 -31.21
CA ALA A 777 -0.92 -20.22 -29.92
C ALA A 777 -1.80 -19.25 -29.10
N ARG A 778 -2.28 -18.16 -29.72
CA ARG A 778 -3.14 -17.17 -29.06
C ARG A 778 -4.50 -17.75 -28.68
N ARG A 779 -5.10 -18.55 -29.57
CA ARG A 779 -6.36 -19.24 -29.30
C ARG A 779 -6.25 -20.13 -28.05
N ALA A 780 -5.16 -20.89 -27.90
CA ALA A 780 -4.93 -21.72 -26.72
C ALA A 780 -4.79 -20.87 -25.43
N LEU A 781 -4.02 -19.77 -25.50
CA LEU A 781 -3.85 -18.84 -24.37
C LEU A 781 -5.18 -18.17 -23.97
N HIS A 782 -5.98 -17.70 -24.93
CA HIS A 782 -7.30 -17.15 -24.64
C HIS A 782 -8.21 -18.18 -24.01
N ARG A 783 -8.27 -19.41 -24.54
CA ARG A 783 -9.09 -20.47 -23.97
C ARG A 783 -8.69 -20.75 -22.52
N ALA A 784 -7.40 -20.87 -22.24
CA ALA A 784 -6.89 -21.11 -20.90
C ALA A 784 -7.22 -19.95 -19.94
N TYR A 785 -7.02 -18.71 -20.38
CA TYR A 785 -7.28 -17.52 -19.57
C TYR A 785 -8.77 -17.33 -19.27
N ILE A 786 -9.66 -17.52 -20.27
CA ILE A 786 -11.10 -17.48 -20.06
C ILE A 786 -11.51 -18.50 -18.99
N ARG A 787 -11.02 -19.73 -19.09
CA ARG A 787 -11.32 -20.77 -18.11
C ARG A 787 -10.75 -20.44 -16.73
N GLN A 788 -9.60 -19.79 -16.64
CA GLN A 788 -9.08 -19.30 -15.36
C GLN A 788 -10.01 -18.25 -14.72
N CYS A 789 -10.55 -17.32 -15.52
CA CYS A 789 -11.53 -16.36 -15.04
C CYS A 789 -12.77 -17.02 -14.43
N LEU A 790 -13.18 -18.18 -14.95
CA LEU A 790 -14.32 -18.95 -14.43
C LEU A 790 -13.93 -19.80 -13.21
N ASN A 791 -12.84 -20.55 -13.32
CA ASN A 791 -12.31 -21.46 -12.29
C ASN A 791 -12.09 -20.77 -10.95
N ASN A 792 -11.71 -19.48 -10.95
CA ASN A 792 -11.41 -18.78 -9.71
C ASN A 792 -12.65 -18.58 -8.81
N PHE A 793 -13.87 -18.64 -9.37
CA PHE A 793 -15.11 -18.27 -8.68
C PHE A 793 -16.15 -19.41 -8.64
N THR A 794 -15.74 -20.67 -8.77
CA THR A 794 -16.67 -21.84 -8.79
C THR A 794 -17.50 -22.04 -7.53
N ASP A 795 -17.14 -21.36 -6.45
CA ASP A 795 -17.79 -21.40 -5.14
C ASP A 795 -18.44 -20.05 -4.77
N ASN A 796 -18.53 -19.12 -5.73
CA ASN A 796 -19.12 -17.80 -5.55
C ASN A 796 -20.36 -17.62 -6.42
N SER A 797 -21.37 -16.94 -5.88
CA SER A 797 -22.61 -16.62 -6.61
C SER A 797 -22.68 -15.16 -7.07
N GLY A 798 -21.98 -14.26 -6.37
CA GLY A 798 -22.04 -12.81 -6.57
C GLY A 798 -21.08 -12.29 -7.64
N VAL A 799 -20.76 -13.07 -8.67
CA VAL A 799 -19.82 -12.69 -9.73
C VAL A 799 -20.53 -12.65 -11.07
N ILE A 800 -20.50 -11.49 -11.73
CA ILE A 800 -20.95 -11.30 -13.12
C ILE A 800 -19.71 -11.27 -14.01
N GLN A 801 -19.63 -12.18 -14.98
CA GLN A 801 -18.55 -12.23 -15.95
C GLN A 801 -18.92 -11.39 -17.18
N LEU A 802 -18.11 -10.38 -17.46
CA LEU A 802 -18.19 -9.60 -18.68
C LEU A 802 -16.96 -9.86 -19.54
N ILE A 803 -17.11 -9.73 -20.87
CA ILE A 803 -16.00 -9.98 -21.79
C ILE A 803 -14.85 -9.01 -21.56
N GLY A 804 -15.11 -7.73 -21.31
CA GLY A 804 -14.04 -6.80 -20.95
C GLY A 804 -14.44 -5.33 -20.88
N GLU A 805 -13.58 -4.58 -20.22
CA GLU A 805 -13.71 -3.13 -20.09
C GLU A 805 -13.25 -2.44 -21.40
N GLU A 806 -14.04 -1.45 -21.82
CA GLU A 806 -13.94 -0.78 -23.11
C GLU A 806 -13.98 -1.72 -24.34
N PHE A 807 -14.69 -2.84 -24.25
CA PHE A 807 -14.75 -3.83 -25.33
C PHE A 807 -15.62 -3.39 -26.52
N THR A 808 -14.96 -3.11 -27.65
CA THR A 808 -15.58 -2.87 -28.97
C THR A 808 -15.05 -3.87 -30.01
N GLY A 809 -14.64 -5.05 -29.54
CA GLY A 809 -14.03 -6.11 -30.33
C GLY A 809 -15.01 -6.79 -31.30
N PRO A 810 -14.51 -7.71 -32.13
CA PRO A 810 -15.27 -8.29 -33.23
C PRO A 810 -16.17 -9.46 -32.77
N LEU A 811 -17.29 -9.67 -33.49
CA LEU A 811 -18.26 -10.76 -33.23
C LEU A 811 -17.62 -12.16 -33.10
N PRO A 812 -16.68 -12.61 -33.97
CA PRO A 812 -16.07 -13.93 -33.85
C PRO A 812 -15.38 -14.20 -32.52
N PHE A 813 -14.80 -13.17 -31.89
CA PHE A 813 -14.17 -13.33 -30.57
C PHE A 813 -15.21 -13.48 -29.45
N VAL A 814 -16.34 -12.77 -29.54
CA VAL A 814 -17.46 -12.92 -28.60
C VAL A 814 -18.07 -14.32 -28.71
N GLN A 815 -18.23 -14.82 -29.93
CA GLN A 815 -18.66 -16.20 -30.18
C GLN A 815 -17.70 -17.20 -29.54
N PHE A 816 -16.39 -17.06 -29.78
CA PHE A 816 -15.37 -17.91 -29.18
C PHE A 816 -15.36 -17.86 -27.63
N TRP A 817 -15.59 -16.68 -27.04
CA TRP A 817 -15.66 -16.50 -25.60
C TRP A 817 -16.85 -17.26 -25.00
N LEU A 818 -18.05 -17.12 -25.58
CA LEU A 818 -19.26 -17.82 -25.16
C LEU A 818 -19.16 -19.34 -25.38
N ASP A 819 -18.60 -19.76 -26.51
CA ASP A 819 -18.40 -21.18 -26.82
C ASP A 819 -17.43 -21.83 -25.80
N THR A 820 -16.37 -21.12 -25.42
CA THR A 820 -15.42 -21.58 -24.38
C THR A 820 -16.09 -21.68 -23.00
N ILE A 821 -16.96 -20.74 -22.64
CA ILE A 821 -17.73 -20.80 -21.39
C ILE A 821 -18.67 -22.00 -21.41
N LYS A 822 -19.42 -22.19 -22.49
CA LYS A 822 -20.34 -23.31 -22.65
C LYS A 822 -19.64 -24.66 -22.53
N GLU A 823 -18.48 -24.82 -23.17
CA GLU A 823 -17.62 -26.00 -23.00
C GLU A 823 -17.25 -26.21 -21.53
N TRP A 824 -16.84 -25.15 -20.84
CA TRP A 824 -16.46 -25.22 -19.43
C TRP A 824 -17.63 -25.59 -18.50
N GLU A 825 -18.81 -25.01 -18.70
CA GLU A 825 -20.01 -25.34 -17.91
C GLU A 825 -20.42 -26.80 -18.11
N GLN A 826 -20.37 -27.29 -19.36
CA GLN A 826 -20.64 -28.69 -19.68
C GLN A 826 -19.63 -29.65 -19.03
N GLU A 827 -18.34 -29.31 -19.03
CA GLU A 827 -17.29 -30.15 -18.46
C GLU A 827 -17.29 -30.15 -16.92
N THR A 828 -17.65 -29.03 -16.29
CA THR A 828 -17.55 -28.85 -14.83
C THR A 828 -18.88 -29.01 -14.09
N GLY A 829 -20.01 -28.89 -14.79
CA GLY A 829 -21.36 -28.86 -14.19
C GLY A 829 -21.62 -27.60 -13.35
N LYS A 830 -20.78 -26.59 -13.46
CA LYS A 830 -20.92 -25.29 -12.77
C LYS A 830 -21.59 -24.30 -13.72
N ASN A 831 -22.43 -23.43 -13.18
CA ASN A 831 -23.06 -22.33 -13.91
C ASN A 831 -22.50 -21.01 -13.39
N VAL A 832 -22.32 -20.03 -14.28
CA VAL A 832 -21.80 -18.69 -13.96
C VAL A 832 -22.72 -17.63 -14.55
N LEU A 833 -22.81 -16.45 -13.93
CA LEU A 833 -23.60 -15.34 -14.49
C LEU A 833 -22.83 -14.66 -15.62
N ILE A 834 -23.29 -14.84 -16.85
CA ILE A 834 -22.65 -14.29 -18.05
C ILE A 834 -23.38 -13.05 -18.55
N GLY A 835 -22.66 -11.94 -18.62
CA GLY A 835 -23.15 -10.69 -19.19
C GLY A 835 -22.58 -10.37 -20.56
N LEU A 836 -23.46 -10.03 -21.49
CA LEU A 836 -23.15 -9.56 -22.83
C LEU A 836 -23.05 -8.03 -22.83
N SER A 837 -21.82 -7.51 -22.73
CA SER A 837 -21.51 -6.07 -22.78
C SER A 837 -20.65 -5.78 -24.01
N THR A 838 -21.31 -5.46 -25.13
CA THR A 838 -20.66 -5.25 -26.44
C THR A 838 -21.34 -4.10 -27.19
N THR A 839 -20.85 -3.78 -28.39
CA THR A 839 -21.56 -2.89 -29.31
C THR A 839 -22.91 -3.49 -29.73
N LYS A 840 -23.85 -2.64 -30.15
CA LYS A 840 -25.24 -3.06 -30.44
C LYS A 840 -25.32 -4.13 -31.52
N ASP A 841 -24.59 -3.97 -32.61
CA ASP A 841 -24.54 -4.91 -33.73
C ASP A 841 -24.08 -6.31 -33.30
N VAL A 842 -23.03 -6.37 -32.47
CA VAL A 842 -22.51 -7.63 -31.92
C VAL A 842 -23.47 -8.23 -30.89
N GLN A 843 -24.06 -7.39 -30.05
CA GLN A 843 -25.04 -7.80 -29.03
C GLN A 843 -26.25 -8.46 -29.69
N ASP A 844 -26.83 -7.79 -30.69
CA ASP A 844 -28.03 -8.26 -31.40
C ASP A 844 -27.74 -9.52 -32.22
N ALA A 845 -26.55 -9.62 -32.83
CA ALA A 845 -26.14 -10.82 -33.55
C ALA A 845 -26.00 -12.05 -32.63
N ILE A 846 -25.46 -11.89 -31.41
CA ILE A 846 -25.38 -12.97 -30.43
C ILE A 846 -26.78 -13.36 -29.92
N LEU A 847 -27.63 -12.38 -29.62
CA LEU A 847 -28.98 -12.63 -29.12
C LEU A 847 -29.89 -13.29 -30.18
N ALA A 848 -29.60 -13.09 -31.47
CA ALA A 848 -30.28 -13.77 -32.57
C ALA A 848 -29.81 -15.22 -32.80
N ASP A 849 -28.67 -15.64 -32.22
CA ASP A 849 -28.18 -17.03 -32.25
C ASP A 849 -28.66 -17.78 -30.99
N PRO A 850 -29.66 -18.68 -31.09
CA PRO A 850 -30.24 -19.33 -29.91
C PRO A 850 -29.23 -20.14 -29.11
N ALA A 851 -28.21 -20.73 -29.76
CA ALA A 851 -27.26 -21.60 -29.10
C ALA A 851 -26.28 -20.84 -28.19
N ARG A 852 -25.96 -19.59 -28.54
CA ARG A 852 -25.10 -18.68 -27.77
C ARG A 852 -25.89 -17.75 -26.87
N ALA A 853 -27.07 -17.31 -27.31
CA ALA A 853 -28.01 -16.58 -26.47
C ALA A 853 -28.39 -17.38 -25.23
N ALA A 854 -28.45 -18.71 -25.30
CA ALA A 854 -28.70 -19.58 -24.14
C ALA A 854 -27.60 -19.51 -23.05
N VAL A 855 -26.38 -19.11 -23.40
CA VAL A 855 -25.25 -18.95 -22.46
C VAL A 855 -25.30 -17.58 -21.75
N VAL A 856 -26.04 -16.62 -22.29
CA VAL A 856 -26.11 -15.24 -21.77
C VAL A 856 -27.24 -15.12 -20.75
N ASP A 857 -26.92 -14.78 -19.50
CA ASP A 857 -27.93 -14.48 -18.47
C ASP A 857 -28.32 -13.00 -18.44
N ILE A 858 -27.37 -12.14 -18.81
CA ILE A 858 -27.44 -10.70 -18.61
C ILE A 858 -27.13 -9.97 -19.92
N ILE A 859 -27.95 -8.99 -20.28
CA ILE A 859 -27.71 -8.05 -21.39
C ILE A 859 -27.28 -6.71 -20.77
N ASP A 860 -26.09 -6.21 -21.12
CA ASP A 860 -25.57 -4.93 -20.60
C ASP A 860 -25.51 -3.86 -21.70
N ILE A 861 -26.37 -2.84 -21.57
CA ILE A 861 -26.40 -1.69 -22.46
C ILE A 861 -25.31 -0.70 -22.02
N ARG A 862 -24.12 -0.81 -22.63
CA ARG A 862 -22.94 0.00 -22.26
C ARG A 862 -22.38 0.81 -23.43
N TYR A 863 -22.09 0.15 -24.55
CA TYR A 863 -21.36 0.76 -25.68
C TYR A 863 -22.28 1.31 -26.78
N TRP A 864 -23.57 1.45 -26.47
CA TRP A 864 -24.58 2.03 -27.33
C TRP A 864 -25.72 2.58 -26.47
N HIS A 865 -26.45 3.59 -26.96
CA HIS A 865 -27.64 4.12 -26.28
C HIS A 865 -28.57 4.85 -27.24
N TYR A 866 -29.84 4.96 -26.88
CA TYR A 866 -30.73 5.94 -27.51
C TYR A 866 -30.44 7.33 -26.96
N GLN A 867 -30.19 8.27 -27.85
CA GLN A 867 -29.96 9.68 -27.54
C GLN A 867 -31.30 10.35 -27.17
N ALA A 868 -31.24 11.51 -26.52
CA ALA A 868 -32.44 12.23 -26.09
C ALA A 868 -33.43 12.57 -27.23
N ASP A 869 -32.96 12.67 -28.49
CA ASP A 869 -33.79 12.87 -29.68
C ASP A 869 -34.37 11.56 -30.27
N GLY A 870 -34.13 10.42 -29.62
CA GLY A 870 -34.61 9.10 -30.01
C GLY A 870 -33.71 8.37 -31.02
N ALA A 871 -32.68 9.02 -31.57
CA ALA A 871 -31.75 8.38 -32.49
C ALA A 871 -30.77 7.44 -31.74
N ALA A 872 -30.39 6.32 -32.35
CA ALA A 872 -29.44 5.40 -31.76
C ALA A 872 -27.99 5.86 -31.97
N TYR A 873 -27.22 5.95 -30.88
CA TYR A 873 -25.76 5.89 -30.93
C TYR A 873 -25.35 4.42 -30.83
N ALA A 874 -24.89 3.85 -31.94
CA ALA A 874 -24.54 2.43 -32.04
C ALA A 874 -23.26 2.26 -32.88
N PRO A 875 -22.07 2.51 -32.29
CA PRO A 875 -20.81 2.18 -32.96
C PRO A 875 -20.76 0.69 -33.29
N ALA A 876 -20.12 0.33 -34.41
CA ALA A 876 -20.00 -1.07 -34.83
C ALA A 876 -18.79 -1.75 -34.19
N GLY A 877 -18.93 -3.05 -33.89
CA GLY A 877 -17.86 -3.86 -33.33
C GLY A 877 -16.78 -4.19 -34.34
N GLY A 878 -15.58 -4.52 -33.87
CA GLY A 878 -14.47 -4.96 -34.73
C GLY A 878 -13.84 -3.88 -35.60
N GLN A 879 -14.17 -2.60 -35.39
CA GLN A 879 -13.59 -1.48 -36.14
C GLN A 879 -12.24 -0.99 -35.58
N ASN A 880 -11.70 -1.68 -34.59
CA ASN A 880 -10.41 -1.37 -33.96
C ASN A 880 -10.32 0.06 -33.37
N LEU A 881 -11.42 0.57 -32.79
CA LEU A 881 -11.48 1.86 -32.11
C LEU A 881 -12.01 1.74 -30.67
N ALA A 882 -11.35 2.41 -29.72
CA ALA A 882 -11.86 2.53 -28.35
C ALA A 882 -13.20 3.30 -28.30
N PRO A 883 -14.05 3.10 -27.27
CA PRO A 883 -15.30 3.84 -27.09
C PRO A 883 -15.13 5.36 -27.22
N ARG A 884 -14.08 5.91 -26.60
CA ARG A 884 -13.79 7.36 -26.69
C ARG A 884 -13.38 7.84 -28.08
N GLN A 885 -12.80 6.97 -28.91
CA GLN A 885 -12.50 7.30 -30.31
C GLN A 885 -13.78 7.30 -31.15
N HIS A 886 -14.66 6.31 -30.96
CA HIS A 886 -15.99 6.33 -31.58
C HIS A 886 -16.79 7.58 -31.18
N ALA A 887 -16.79 7.94 -29.89
CA ALA A 887 -17.50 9.12 -29.40
C ALA A 887 -17.00 10.42 -30.06
N ARG A 888 -15.69 10.56 -30.32
CA ARG A 888 -15.14 11.72 -31.04
C ARG A 888 -15.61 11.81 -32.49
N LEU A 889 -15.77 10.67 -33.16
CA LEU A 889 -16.21 10.60 -34.56
C LEU A 889 -17.72 10.82 -34.71
N LEU A 890 -18.49 10.14 -33.88
CA LEU A 890 -19.95 10.09 -33.97
C LEU A 890 -20.65 11.18 -33.14
N LYS A 891 -19.91 11.84 -32.24
CA LYS A 891 -20.36 12.97 -31.39
C LYS A 891 -21.71 12.68 -30.72
N PRO A 892 -21.81 11.59 -29.93
CA PRO A 892 -23.08 11.20 -29.32
C PRO A 892 -23.57 12.26 -28.36
N LYS A 893 -24.89 12.44 -28.32
CA LYS A 893 -25.59 13.23 -27.32
C LYS A 893 -25.92 12.38 -26.10
N ALA A 894 -26.20 13.03 -24.98
CA ALA A 894 -26.68 12.37 -23.78
C ALA A 894 -28.03 11.66 -24.02
N SER A 895 -28.28 10.59 -23.27
CA SER A 895 -29.59 9.94 -23.20
C SER A 895 -30.56 10.74 -22.32
N SER A 896 -31.79 10.25 -22.18
CA SER A 896 -32.83 10.80 -21.31
C SER A 896 -33.54 9.69 -20.54
N PHE A 897 -34.29 10.03 -19.49
CA PHE A 897 -35.06 9.07 -18.70
C PHE A 897 -35.93 8.16 -19.57
N GLU A 898 -36.66 8.75 -20.52
CA GLU A 898 -37.53 8.05 -21.46
C GLU A 898 -36.75 7.06 -22.35
N GLN A 899 -35.58 7.48 -22.83
CA GLN A 899 -34.78 6.68 -23.77
C GLN A 899 -34.03 5.55 -23.07
N VAL A 900 -33.61 5.74 -21.82
CA VAL A 900 -33.09 4.65 -20.97
C VAL A 900 -34.20 3.66 -20.65
N TYR A 901 -35.38 4.14 -20.24
CA TYR A 901 -36.54 3.27 -20.01
C TYR A 901 -36.89 2.45 -21.27
N ARG A 902 -36.92 3.10 -22.43
CA ARG A 902 -37.16 2.45 -23.73
C ARG A 902 -36.12 1.36 -24.00
N ALA A 903 -34.83 1.68 -23.89
CA ALA A 903 -33.74 0.76 -24.18
C ALA A 903 -33.83 -0.51 -23.30
N VAL A 904 -33.99 -0.34 -21.99
CA VAL A 904 -34.06 -1.45 -21.05
C VAL A 904 -35.33 -2.28 -21.28
N ARG A 905 -36.48 -1.62 -21.44
CA ARG A 905 -37.78 -2.29 -21.64
C ARG A 905 -37.81 -3.10 -22.94
N GLU A 906 -37.23 -2.58 -24.02
CA GLU A 906 -37.17 -3.25 -25.32
C GLU A 906 -36.52 -4.63 -25.21
N TYR A 907 -35.32 -4.71 -24.62
CA TYR A 907 -34.65 -6.00 -24.41
C TYR A 907 -35.35 -6.85 -23.34
N ARG A 908 -35.89 -6.21 -22.29
CA ARG A 908 -36.64 -6.94 -21.25
C ARG A 908 -37.89 -7.63 -21.80
N GLN A 909 -38.54 -7.05 -22.81
CA GLN A 909 -39.70 -7.62 -23.49
C GLN A 909 -39.30 -8.72 -24.48
N GLN A 910 -38.24 -8.51 -25.26
CA GLN A 910 -37.75 -9.49 -26.23
C GLN A 910 -37.14 -10.73 -25.56
N PHE A 911 -36.46 -10.56 -24.43
CA PHE A 911 -35.75 -11.63 -23.72
C PHE A 911 -36.22 -11.73 -22.27
N PRO A 912 -37.41 -12.31 -22.02
CA PRO A 912 -38.07 -12.16 -20.74
C PRO A 912 -37.41 -12.88 -19.56
N ASP A 913 -36.53 -13.85 -19.85
CA ASP A 913 -35.81 -14.66 -18.87
C ASP A 913 -34.41 -14.13 -18.58
N LYS A 914 -33.95 -13.08 -19.28
CA LYS A 914 -32.64 -12.46 -19.11
C LYS A 914 -32.73 -11.18 -18.29
N ALA A 915 -31.72 -10.92 -17.48
CA ALA A 915 -31.59 -9.63 -16.80
C ALA A 915 -31.03 -8.57 -17.76
N VAL A 916 -31.46 -7.31 -17.60
CA VAL A 916 -30.98 -6.18 -18.42
C VAL A 916 -30.35 -5.13 -17.52
N LEU A 917 -29.07 -4.82 -17.77
CA LEU A 917 -28.30 -3.77 -17.11
C LEU A 917 -28.20 -2.56 -18.04
N TYR A 918 -28.06 -1.38 -17.43
CA TYR A 918 -27.70 -0.16 -18.13
C TYR A 918 -26.40 0.38 -17.51
N SER A 919 -25.34 0.42 -18.29
CA SER A 919 -23.99 0.87 -17.89
C SER A 919 -23.44 1.97 -18.80
N GLY A 920 -24.29 2.54 -19.67
CA GLY A 920 -23.90 3.66 -20.55
C GLY A 920 -23.59 4.95 -19.78
N ASP A 921 -23.06 5.95 -20.50
CA ASP A 921 -22.71 7.24 -19.93
C ASP A 921 -23.89 7.87 -19.16
N GLY A 922 -23.64 8.26 -17.90
CA GLY A 922 -24.64 8.85 -17.02
C GLY A 922 -25.64 7.87 -16.40
N ALA A 923 -25.35 6.56 -16.40
CA ALA A 923 -26.20 5.52 -15.80
C ALA A 923 -26.62 5.82 -14.34
N ASP A 924 -25.76 6.48 -13.56
CA ASP A 924 -26.01 6.93 -12.18
C ASP A 924 -27.25 7.83 -12.04
N LYS A 925 -27.66 8.51 -13.12
CA LYS A 925 -28.81 9.44 -13.12
C LYS A 925 -30.13 8.78 -13.48
N PHE A 926 -30.11 7.54 -13.95
CA PHE A 926 -31.27 6.90 -14.57
C PHE A 926 -31.74 5.64 -13.85
N GLY A 927 -31.33 5.43 -12.59
CA GLY A 927 -31.70 4.24 -11.82
C GLY A 927 -33.20 3.93 -11.79
N TRP A 928 -34.05 4.94 -11.58
CA TRP A 928 -35.51 4.73 -11.62
C TRP A 928 -36.03 4.36 -13.01
N ALA A 929 -35.46 4.89 -14.08
CA ALA A 929 -35.83 4.50 -15.45
C ALA A 929 -35.48 3.03 -15.70
N VAL A 930 -34.30 2.60 -15.25
CA VAL A 930 -33.85 1.20 -15.33
C VAL A 930 -34.77 0.30 -14.52
N LEU A 931 -35.03 0.62 -13.25
CA LEU A 931 -35.90 -0.17 -12.38
C LEU A 931 -37.29 -0.33 -13.00
N LEU A 932 -37.91 0.76 -13.42
CA LEU A 932 -39.29 0.74 -13.91
C LEU A 932 -39.44 0.08 -15.28
N ALA A 933 -38.36 0.03 -16.06
CA ALA A 933 -38.29 -0.73 -17.30
C ALA A 933 -38.09 -2.24 -17.06
N GLY A 934 -37.95 -2.68 -15.80
CA GLY A 934 -37.67 -4.07 -15.43
C GLY A 934 -36.20 -4.44 -15.52
N GLY A 935 -35.29 -3.47 -15.42
CA GLY A 935 -33.84 -3.68 -15.41
C GLY A 935 -33.31 -4.14 -14.04
N SER A 936 -32.03 -4.53 -14.03
CA SER A 936 -31.32 -5.07 -12.87
C SER A 936 -30.14 -4.19 -12.44
N LEU A 937 -29.79 -4.30 -11.16
CA LEU A 937 -28.81 -3.43 -10.49
C LEU A 937 -29.03 -1.92 -10.77
N PRO A 938 -30.28 -1.41 -10.70
CA PRO A 938 -30.52 0.01 -10.91
C PRO A 938 -29.88 0.82 -9.78
N ASP A 939 -29.28 1.97 -10.14
CA ASP A 939 -28.74 2.94 -9.18
C ASP A 939 -29.86 3.82 -8.60
N VAL A 940 -30.71 3.19 -7.77
CA VAL A 940 -31.75 3.87 -7.00
C VAL A 940 -31.29 4.05 -5.55
N PRO A 941 -31.76 5.09 -4.84
CA PRO A 941 -31.45 5.25 -3.42
C PRO A 941 -31.95 4.07 -2.60
N ALA A 942 -31.35 3.87 -1.42
CA ALA A 942 -31.78 2.83 -0.50
C ALA A 942 -33.25 3.03 -0.10
N VAL A 943 -34.08 2.02 -0.33
CA VAL A 943 -35.51 2.04 0.04
C VAL A 943 -35.73 1.37 1.40
N PRO A 944 -36.66 1.89 2.24
CA PRO A 944 -36.84 1.44 3.62
C PRO A 944 -37.55 0.10 3.77
N SER A 945 -38.14 -0.45 2.70
CA SER A 945 -38.91 -1.71 2.75
C SER A 945 -38.36 -2.75 1.79
N GLN A 946 -37.93 -3.90 2.33
CA GLN A 946 -37.59 -5.07 1.51
C GLN A 946 -38.82 -5.61 0.76
N GLU A 947 -40.04 -5.36 1.26
CA GLU A 947 -41.28 -5.74 0.58
C GLU A 947 -41.43 -5.01 -0.76
N PHE A 948 -40.97 -3.75 -0.86
CA PHE A 948 -40.97 -3.00 -2.12
C PHE A 948 -40.11 -3.70 -3.17
N LEU A 949 -38.85 -4.02 -2.84
CA LEU A 949 -37.93 -4.70 -3.76
C LEU A 949 -38.38 -6.13 -4.08
N ALA A 950 -39.01 -6.83 -3.14
CA ALA A 950 -39.63 -8.13 -3.38
C ALA A 950 -40.87 -8.04 -4.29
N ALA A 951 -41.61 -6.93 -4.23
CA ALA A 951 -42.71 -6.66 -5.14
C ALA A 951 -42.20 -6.36 -6.55
N VAL A 952 -41.15 -5.53 -6.68
CA VAL A 952 -40.46 -5.26 -7.96
C VAL A 952 -40.07 -6.56 -8.67
N ALA A 953 -39.52 -7.56 -7.94
CA ALA A 953 -39.12 -8.86 -8.50
C ALA A 953 -40.26 -9.67 -9.15
N ARG A 954 -41.52 -9.33 -8.86
CA ARG A 954 -42.73 -10.01 -9.37
C ARG A 954 -43.48 -9.19 -10.42
N MET A 955 -43.06 -7.96 -10.68
CA MET A 955 -43.72 -7.06 -11.62
C MET A 955 -43.05 -7.09 -13.00
N LYS A 956 -43.80 -6.66 -14.01
CA LYS A 956 -43.32 -6.46 -15.38
C LYS A 956 -43.50 -5.01 -15.79
N PRO A 957 -42.67 -4.45 -16.69
CA PRO A 957 -42.91 -3.13 -17.25
C PRO A 957 -44.26 -3.12 -17.98
N ALA A 958 -45.06 -2.08 -17.81
CA ALA A 958 -46.37 -2.01 -18.46
C ALA A 958 -46.28 -2.02 -19.99
N GLU A 959 -47.31 -2.60 -20.63
CA GLU A 959 -47.57 -2.39 -22.04
C GLU A 959 -48.00 -0.93 -22.25
N GLN A 960 -47.27 -0.19 -23.08
CA GLN A 960 -47.64 1.17 -23.47
C GLN A 960 -48.40 1.09 -24.79
N ALA A 961 -49.67 1.49 -24.79
CA ALA A 961 -50.34 1.90 -26.03
C ALA A 961 -49.70 3.22 -26.50
N ALA A 962 -49.54 3.40 -27.81
CA ALA A 962 -48.83 4.53 -28.44
C ALA A 962 -49.37 5.94 -28.09
N ALA A 963 -50.45 6.05 -27.31
CA ALA A 963 -51.16 7.28 -27.00
C ALA A 963 -50.94 7.84 -25.57
N VAL A 964 -50.14 7.21 -24.70
CA VAL A 964 -49.95 7.68 -23.30
C VAL A 964 -48.49 8.04 -23.04
N ALA A 965 -48.08 9.24 -23.48
CA ALA A 965 -46.74 9.77 -23.22
C ALA A 965 -46.49 9.96 -21.70
N LYS A 966 -45.25 9.67 -21.25
CA LYS A 966 -44.73 9.93 -19.89
C LYS A 966 -45.34 9.10 -18.72
N GLN A 967 -45.75 7.86 -18.96
CA GLN A 967 -46.08 6.92 -17.87
C GLN A 967 -45.04 5.79 -17.78
N TRP A 968 -44.18 5.85 -16.75
CA TRP A 968 -43.16 4.84 -16.45
C TRP A 968 -43.58 4.03 -15.23
N GLN A 969 -43.84 2.73 -15.43
CA GLN A 969 -44.43 1.90 -14.38
C GLN A 969 -44.13 0.41 -14.52
N LEU A 970 -44.05 -0.25 -13.37
CA LEU A 970 -44.11 -1.69 -13.19
C LEU A 970 -45.51 -2.09 -12.75
N VAL A 971 -46.00 -3.21 -13.26
CA VAL A 971 -47.32 -3.75 -12.97
C VAL A 971 -47.26 -5.24 -12.70
N ASN A 972 -48.05 -5.68 -11.72
CA ASN A 972 -48.48 -7.06 -11.55
C ASN A 972 -50.00 -7.00 -11.35
N PRO A 973 -50.79 -7.11 -12.45
CA PRO A 973 -52.24 -6.90 -12.40
C PRO A 973 -52.91 -7.67 -11.26
N GLY A 974 -53.76 -6.99 -10.51
CA GLY A 974 -54.44 -7.53 -9.34
C GLY A 974 -53.57 -7.80 -8.11
N GLN A 975 -52.29 -7.45 -8.13
CA GLN A 975 -51.35 -7.66 -7.03
C GLN A 975 -50.59 -6.38 -6.63
N GLY A 976 -50.15 -5.56 -7.57
CA GLY A 976 -49.47 -4.31 -7.24
C GLY A 976 -48.97 -3.51 -8.45
N TYR A 977 -48.68 -2.24 -8.21
CA TYR A 977 -48.31 -1.23 -9.21
C TYR A 977 -47.24 -0.32 -8.63
N ILE A 978 -46.19 0.00 -9.40
CA ILE A 978 -45.16 0.97 -9.02
C ILE A 978 -45.00 1.96 -10.16
N ARG A 979 -45.09 3.27 -9.88
CA ARG A 979 -45.07 4.33 -10.90
C ARG A 979 -44.19 5.50 -10.50
N TYR A 980 -43.45 6.04 -11.47
CA TYR A 980 -42.76 7.33 -11.33
C TYR A 980 -43.73 8.48 -11.56
N CYS A 981 -43.85 9.39 -10.59
CA CYS A 981 -44.75 10.53 -10.62
C CYS A 981 -43.94 11.82 -10.60
N GLU A 982 -44.02 12.59 -11.68
CA GLU A 982 -43.47 13.95 -11.76
C GLU A 982 -44.20 14.91 -10.80
N PRO A 983 -43.60 16.07 -10.45
CA PRO A 983 -44.27 17.11 -9.68
C PRO A 983 -45.60 17.51 -10.35
N THR A 984 -46.65 17.73 -9.55
CA THR A 984 -47.96 18.22 -10.00
C THR A 984 -48.75 17.29 -10.96
N ALA A 985 -48.25 16.09 -11.27
CA ALA A 985 -48.95 15.13 -12.11
C ALA A 985 -50.11 14.45 -11.34
N ALA A 986 -51.34 14.65 -11.80
CA ALA A 986 -52.47 13.82 -11.37
C ALA A 986 -52.27 12.41 -11.94
N THR A 987 -52.25 11.41 -11.06
CA THR A 987 -51.99 10.02 -11.44
C THR A 987 -53.27 9.21 -11.23
N GLN A 988 -53.94 8.83 -12.31
CA GLN A 988 -55.03 7.87 -12.25
C GLN A 988 -54.49 6.44 -12.24
N LEU A 989 -54.95 5.64 -11.28
CA LEU A 989 -54.75 4.21 -11.22
C LEU A 989 -56.10 3.51 -11.33
N ASP A 990 -56.30 2.73 -12.40
CA ASP A 990 -57.54 2.01 -12.64
C ASP A 990 -57.52 0.65 -11.94
N LEU A 991 -58.33 0.49 -10.88
CA LEU A 991 -58.54 -0.76 -10.17
C LEU A 991 -59.96 -1.30 -10.38
N ARG A 992 -60.72 -0.84 -11.40
CA ARG A 992 -62.13 -1.24 -11.61
C ARG A 992 -62.32 -2.73 -11.78
N GLN A 993 -61.34 -3.42 -12.36
CA GLN A 993 -61.37 -4.87 -12.59
C GLN A 993 -60.80 -5.67 -11.42
N GLU A 994 -60.32 -5.00 -10.37
CA GLU A 994 -59.58 -5.63 -9.28
C GLU A 994 -60.42 -5.70 -7.99
N SER A 995 -60.34 -6.82 -7.27
CA SER A 995 -61.02 -7.03 -5.99
C SER A 995 -60.05 -7.05 -4.80
N GLY A 996 -60.54 -6.66 -3.62
CA GLY A 996 -59.76 -6.67 -2.37
C GLY A 996 -59.32 -5.28 -1.90
N ALA A 997 -58.50 -5.25 -0.85
CA ALA A 997 -57.91 -4.03 -0.31
C ALA A 997 -56.48 -3.87 -0.82
N PHE A 998 -56.11 -2.64 -1.17
CA PHE A 998 -54.76 -2.27 -1.56
C PHE A 998 -54.20 -1.25 -0.57
N ARG A 999 -52.90 -1.33 -0.35
CA ARG A 999 -52.11 -0.37 0.40
C ARG A 999 -51.41 0.55 -0.60
N VAL A 1000 -51.48 1.85 -0.34
CA VAL A 1000 -50.87 2.92 -1.15
C VAL A 1000 -49.81 3.61 -0.31
N GLN A 1001 -48.59 3.66 -0.83
CA GLN A 1001 -47.43 4.31 -0.23
C GLN A 1001 -46.72 5.18 -1.27
N TRP A 1002 -46.01 6.18 -0.78
CA TRP A 1002 -45.20 7.07 -1.59
C TRP A 1002 -43.77 7.05 -1.08
N LEU A 1003 -42.81 7.06 -2.00
CA LEU A 1003 -41.39 7.19 -1.69
C LEU A 1003 -40.84 8.45 -2.37
N ASP A 1004 -39.92 9.15 -1.73
CA ASP A 1004 -39.16 10.21 -2.37
C ASP A 1004 -38.18 9.59 -3.40
N ALA A 1005 -38.19 10.07 -4.63
CA ALA A 1005 -37.34 9.50 -5.69
C ALA A 1005 -35.85 9.84 -5.49
N LYS A 1006 -35.51 10.87 -4.71
CA LYS A 1006 -34.13 11.32 -4.51
C LYS A 1006 -33.39 10.50 -3.46
N ASP A 1007 -34.04 10.15 -2.36
CA ASP A 1007 -33.39 9.50 -1.21
C ASP A 1007 -34.12 8.24 -0.70
N GLY A 1008 -35.26 7.87 -1.32
CA GLY A 1008 -35.97 6.62 -1.09
C GLY A 1008 -36.84 6.59 0.16
N HIS A 1009 -36.90 7.65 0.98
CA HIS A 1009 -37.69 7.62 2.23
C HIS A 1009 -39.19 7.62 1.97
N LEU A 1010 -39.98 7.09 2.92
CA LEU A 1010 -41.45 7.07 2.82
C LEU A 1010 -42.03 8.47 3.02
N LEU A 1011 -42.90 8.88 2.09
CA LEU A 1011 -43.66 10.11 2.15
C LEU A 1011 -45.04 9.84 2.79
N GLY A 1012 -45.17 10.22 4.07
CA GLY A 1012 -46.42 10.09 4.81
C GLY A 1012 -46.76 8.67 5.25
N LYS A 1013 -48.01 8.46 5.69
CA LYS A 1013 -48.52 7.16 6.16
C LYS A 1013 -49.13 6.37 5.00
N ALA A 1014 -49.01 5.05 5.06
CA ALA A 1014 -49.67 4.14 4.14
C ALA A 1014 -51.20 4.31 4.20
N GLN A 1015 -51.85 4.37 3.04
CA GLN A 1015 -53.30 4.51 2.91
C GLN A 1015 -53.92 3.19 2.45
N LYS A 1016 -55.10 2.83 2.95
CA LYS A 1016 -55.85 1.66 2.47
C LYS A 1016 -56.94 2.09 1.51
N VAL A 1017 -57.01 1.46 0.34
CA VAL A 1017 -58.00 1.74 -0.71
C VAL A 1017 -58.66 0.43 -1.15
N LYS A 1018 -59.93 0.48 -1.58
CA LYS A 1018 -60.63 -0.69 -2.12
C LYS A 1018 -60.46 -0.76 -3.64
N GLY A 1019 -60.32 -1.97 -4.17
CA GLY A 1019 -60.50 -2.26 -5.59
C GLY A 1019 -61.94 -2.01 -6.07
N GLY A 1020 -62.17 -2.07 -7.38
CA GLY A 1020 -63.46 -1.83 -8.01
C GLY A 1020 -63.72 -0.38 -8.43
N GLN A 1021 -62.70 0.49 -8.37
CA GLN A 1021 -62.81 1.92 -8.69
C GLN A 1021 -61.54 2.45 -9.36
N VAL A 1022 -61.64 3.63 -9.97
CA VAL A 1022 -60.46 4.41 -10.40
C VAL A 1022 -60.01 5.28 -9.23
N LEU A 1023 -58.71 5.29 -8.94
CA LEU A 1023 -58.10 6.11 -7.89
C LEU A 1023 -57.43 7.33 -8.50
N ASP A 1024 -57.85 8.52 -8.06
CA ASP A 1024 -57.15 9.78 -8.35
C ASP A 1024 -56.10 10.03 -7.26
N LEU A 1025 -54.83 9.77 -7.58
CA LEU A 1025 -53.71 9.91 -6.67
C LEU A 1025 -52.89 11.14 -7.05
N LYS A 1026 -52.58 12.01 -6.07
CA LYS A 1026 -51.74 13.19 -6.26
C LYS A 1026 -50.38 12.95 -5.60
N ASN A 1027 -49.32 13.29 -6.33
CA ASN A 1027 -47.96 13.31 -5.76
C ASN A 1027 -47.97 14.21 -4.50
N PRO A 1028 -47.54 13.70 -3.33
CA PRO A 1028 -47.60 14.44 -2.08
C PRO A 1028 -46.59 15.58 -1.97
N GLN A 1029 -45.67 15.73 -2.94
CA GLN A 1029 -44.63 16.76 -2.92
C GLN A 1029 -44.41 17.45 -4.27
N ALA A 1030 -43.68 18.57 -4.23
CA ALA A 1030 -43.27 19.35 -5.42
C ALA A 1030 -41.96 18.84 -6.06
N ALA A 1031 -41.64 17.57 -5.85
CA ALA A 1031 -40.49 16.86 -6.41
C ALA A 1031 -40.95 15.49 -6.94
N PRO A 1032 -40.16 14.80 -7.79
CA PRO A 1032 -40.53 13.46 -8.23
C PRO A 1032 -40.71 12.49 -7.06
N ALA A 1033 -41.70 11.60 -7.16
CA ALA A 1033 -42.00 10.60 -6.15
C ALA A 1033 -42.33 9.26 -6.82
N ILE A 1034 -42.14 8.16 -6.07
CA ILE A 1034 -42.51 6.82 -6.48
C ILE A 1034 -43.80 6.43 -5.77
N LEU A 1035 -44.85 6.23 -6.56
CA LEU A 1035 -46.10 5.63 -6.09
C LEU A 1035 -45.90 4.11 -6.00
N TRP A 1036 -46.15 3.53 -4.84
CA TRP A 1036 -46.17 2.09 -4.61
C TRP A 1036 -47.55 1.65 -4.12
N VAL A 1037 -48.20 0.80 -4.89
CA VAL A 1037 -49.49 0.19 -4.55
C VAL A 1037 -49.33 -1.31 -4.49
N ASP A 1038 -49.71 -1.95 -3.40
CA ASP A 1038 -49.67 -3.41 -3.24
C ASP A 1038 -50.95 -3.94 -2.60
N LYS A 1039 -51.33 -5.16 -2.97
CA LYS A 1039 -52.50 -5.83 -2.41
C LYS A 1039 -52.18 -6.29 -0.99
N GLY A 1040 -52.99 -5.85 -0.04
CA GLY A 1040 -52.80 -6.05 1.41
C GLY A 1040 -53.59 -7.23 1.98
#